data_AF-A0A349DJU7-F1
#
_entry.id   AF-A0A349DJU7-F1
#
_cell.length_a   1.000
_cell.length_b   1.000
_cell.length_c   1.000
_cell.angle_alpha   90.00
_cell.angle_beta   90.00
_cell.angle_gamma   90.00
#
_symmetry.space_group_name_H-M   'P 1'
#
loop_
_entity.id
_entity.type
_entity.pdbx_description
1 polymer ?
#
loop_
_entity_poly.entity_id
_entity_poly.type
_entity_poly.pdbx_seq_one_letter_code
_entity_poly.pdbx_strand_id
1 'polypeptide(L)'
;MNLSLLSIRRLLLICGVLCTHFATAQVTQQEFTALKLLYHSLGGPTELNGWNFTSASANDVNNSWEGLIVEGGHVTSINLRKADFSNPTLGSGLTPTIGDFPALKRLSLAYYNLRGSIPTEVGNLTNLEELRLEGVWLNGTIPASIGNLTKLKTLDLSGNQLTGTISGAFGNLTQLKHLDLSSNQLAGTIPTFIGHLTQLKSLFLSNNQLTGTIPAAIDNLNQLEHLSLLRNQLTGTIPPTIGNLNQLKHLDLSRNQLTGAIPPAIGNLTQLGYFDLSRNQFTGTISGAFGNLTQLGYFDLSDNQLTGNIPATIGNLTQLSRLHLFKNGLTGVIPDAIGNLVNLYSLNISDNQLMGFIPASIGNLTKLGWLNLSHNNFYGFIPDELGALVNLRFLNLSHNYLFGALPDAIGDLTSIKEIELQNNGITDLPNFSGNPTTFKVDSNSLYFDDILPNISKLSSYAPQANYILKVTRITLEEGHTLNIDGFVAGDGNVYRWYKDGTLVFSGQQFTKPNVTEQDAGDYVCKVTNPMAPDLTLESRTVWVKVNPARAPTLVSLTPANGSSLPDGNITFKIHFSEKIKVGSGEVLIKRASDHHIVQRYDAAALTTALQDSALTFSSINLASAAYYITMSSGIVTNLEEHPFAG
;
A
#
# COMPACT_ATOMS: atom_id res chain seq x y z
N MET A 1 -86.05 -27.60 -74.82
CA MET A 1 -85.69 -26.17 -74.91
C MET A 1 -86.03 -25.51 -73.58
N ASN A 2 -85.05 -24.85 -72.98
CA ASN A 2 -85.11 -23.87 -71.87
C ASN A 2 -85.87 -24.24 -70.59
N LEU A 3 -85.14 -24.51 -69.50
CA LEU A 3 -84.66 -23.54 -68.49
C LEU A 3 -85.78 -23.04 -67.58
N SER A 4 -85.78 -23.44 -66.31
CA SER A 4 -85.17 -22.62 -65.24
C SER A 4 -85.66 -23.04 -63.84
N LEU A 5 -84.68 -23.53 -63.07
CA LEU A 5 -84.52 -23.46 -61.62
C LEU A 5 -85.70 -22.96 -60.77
N LEU A 6 -86.49 -23.92 -60.28
CA LEU A 6 -87.29 -23.76 -59.07
C LEU A 6 -86.93 -24.87 -58.08
N SER A 7 -85.82 -24.72 -57.35
CA SER A 7 -85.59 -25.43 -56.07
C SER A 7 -84.48 -24.77 -55.23
N ILE A 8 -84.60 -23.46 -55.07
CA ILE A 8 -84.07 -22.76 -53.89
C ILE A 8 -84.94 -23.20 -52.69
N ARG A 9 -84.29 -23.60 -51.60
CA ARG A 9 -84.83 -24.03 -50.28
C ARG A 9 -85.22 -25.51 -50.17
N ARG A 10 -84.23 -26.40 -49.99
CA ARG A 10 -84.18 -27.39 -48.87
C ARG A 10 -83.07 -28.47 -48.96
N LEU A 11 -82.12 -28.40 -49.90
CA LEU A 11 -81.02 -29.39 -49.97
C LEU A 11 -79.60 -28.80 -50.02
N LEU A 12 -79.35 -27.72 -49.26
CA LEU A 12 -78.01 -27.15 -49.05
C LEU A 12 -77.75 -26.85 -47.56
N LEU A 13 -78.16 -27.78 -46.68
CA LEU A 13 -77.77 -27.77 -45.27
C LEU A 13 -76.82 -28.91 -44.88
N ILE A 14 -76.35 -29.71 -45.85
CA ILE A 14 -75.40 -30.81 -45.61
C ILE A 14 -74.47 -30.91 -46.83
N CYS A 15 -73.50 -29.98 -46.94
CA CYS A 15 -72.22 -30.11 -47.67
C CYS A 15 -71.42 -28.79 -47.66
N GLY A 16 -71.38 -28.11 -46.51
CA GLY A 16 -70.57 -26.90 -46.28
C GLY A 16 -69.78 -26.94 -44.97
N VAL A 17 -69.63 -28.13 -44.38
CA VAL A 17 -68.67 -28.39 -43.31
C VAL A 17 -67.52 -29.12 -43.96
N LEU A 18 -66.60 -28.39 -44.57
CA LEU A 18 -65.27 -28.88 -44.94
C LEU A 18 -64.34 -27.67 -45.12
N CYS A 19 -63.43 -27.53 -44.15
CA CYS A 19 -62.20 -26.76 -44.21
C CYS A 19 -62.29 -25.23 -44.34
N THR A 20 -62.76 -24.56 -43.29
CA THR A 20 -61.95 -23.45 -42.76
C THR A 20 -60.86 -24.07 -41.89
N HIS A 21 -59.86 -24.68 -42.53
CA HIS A 21 -58.54 -24.76 -41.90
C HIS A 21 -58.12 -23.30 -41.76
N PHE A 22 -58.03 -22.81 -40.52
CA PHE A 22 -57.16 -21.69 -40.25
C PHE A 22 -55.81 -22.09 -40.82
N ALA A 23 -55.42 -21.52 -41.97
CA ALA A 23 -54.05 -21.61 -42.42
C ALA A 23 -53.24 -20.89 -41.34
N THR A 24 -52.66 -21.66 -40.43
CA THR A 24 -51.64 -21.16 -39.52
C THR A 24 -50.61 -20.48 -40.39
N ALA A 25 -50.39 -19.18 -40.19
CA ALA A 25 -49.42 -18.43 -40.97
C ALA A 25 -48.06 -19.15 -40.84
N GLN A 26 -47.51 -19.55 -42.00
CA GLN A 26 -46.31 -20.38 -42.09
C GLN A 26 -45.08 -19.48 -42.23
N VAL A 27 -43.95 -19.92 -41.69
CA VAL A 27 -42.66 -19.26 -41.89
C VAL A 27 -42.33 -19.22 -43.37
N THR A 28 -41.73 -18.12 -43.83
CA THR A 28 -41.39 -17.98 -45.25
C THR A 28 -40.25 -18.94 -45.64
N GLN A 29 -40.20 -19.37 -46.90
CA GLN A 29 -39.10 -20.19 -47.39
C GLN A 29 -37.74 -19.49 -47.26
N GLN A 30 -37.73 -18.16 -47.35
CA GLN A 30 -36.54 -17.33 -47.17
C GLN A 30 -36.02 -17.42 -45.72
N GLU A 31 -36.89 -17.24 -44.73
CA GLU A 31 -36.54 -17.39 -43.30
C GLU A 31 -36.09 -18.83 -42.97
N PHE A 32 -36.72 -19.85 -43.58
CA PHE A 32 -36.28 -21.24 -43.43
C PHE A 32 -34.84 -21.44 -43.96
N THR A 33 -34.53 -20.91 -45.14
CA THR A 33 -33.17 -20.96 -45.69
C THR A 33 -32.17 -20.20 -44.82
N ALA A 34 -32.55 -19.04 -44.29
CA ALA A 34 -31.72 -18.26 -43.37
C ALA A 34 -31.47 -19.02 -42.05
N LEU A 35 -32.47 -19.69 -41.48
CA LEU A 35 -32.31 -20.53 -40.29
C LEU A 35 -31.35 -21.69 -40.55
N LYS A 36 -31.45 -22.33 -41.72
CA LYS A 36 -30.55 -23.42 -42.12
C LYS A 36 -29.10 -22.95 -42.23
N LEU A 37 -28.88 -21.79 -42.85
CA LEU A 37 -27.54 -21.21 -42.97
C LEU A 37 -27.00 -20.77 -41.61
N LEU A 38 -27.84 -20.19 -40.75
CA LEU A 38 -27.47 -19.85 -39.37
C LEU A 38 -27.05 -21.10 -38.60
N TYR A 39 -27.83 -22.18 -38.64
CA TYR A 39 -27.49 -23.46 -37.99
C TYR A 39 -26.10 -23.96 -38.40
N HIS A 40 -25.82 -23.98 -39.71
CA HIS A 40 -24.50 -24.38 -40.20
C HIS A 40 -23.40 -23.39 -39.81
N SER A 41 -23.68 -22.09 -39.78
CA SER A 41 -22.72 -21.08 -39.35
C SER A 41 -22.33 -21.19 -37.87
N LEU A 42 -23.22 -21.75 -37.04
CA LEU A 42 -22.97 -22.06 -35.64
C LEU A 42 -22.20 -23.38 -35.44
N GLY A 43 -21.79 -24.04 -36.53
CA GLY A 43 -21.08 -25.31 -36.49
C GLY A 43 -21.98 -26.54 -36.39
N GLY A 44 -23.29 -26.39 -36.64
CA GLY A 44 -24.27 -27.47 -36.48
C GLY A 44 -24.34 -28.01 -35.04
N PRO A 45 -24.58 -27.14 -34.04
CA PRO A 45 -24.51 -27.50 -32.64
C PRO A 45 -25.57 -28.55 -32.29
N THR A 46 -25.17 -29.58 -31.53
CA THR A 46 -26.01 -30.74 -31.18
C THR A 46 -27.27 -30.37 -30.41
N GLU A 47 -27.22 -29.28 -29.63
CA GLU A 47 -28.36 -28.71 -28.90
C GLU A 47 -29.47 -28.21 -29.84
N LEU A 48 -29.13 -27.89 -31.10
CA LEU A 48 -30.09 -27.50 -32.13
C LEU A 48 -30.48 -28.65 -33.06
N ASN A 49 -30.19 -29.91 -32.71
CA ASN A 49 -30.63 -31.07 -33.50
C ASN A 49 -32.16 -31.16 -33.68
N GLY A 50 -32.94 -30.47 -32.83
CA GLY A 50 -34.39 -30.32 -33.00
C GLY A 50 -34.78 -29.44 -34.19
N TRP A 51 -33.86 -28.64 -34.73
CA TRP A 51 -34.05 -27.87 -35.96
C TRP A 51 -33.99 -28.83 -37.15
N ASN A 52 -35.13 -29.41 -37.50
CA ASN A 52 -35.22 -30.43 -38.53
C ASN A 52 -35.25 -29.81 -39.94
N PHE A 53 -34.14 -29.88 -40.66
CA PHE A 53 -34.01 -29.42 -42.05
C PHE A 53 -34.16 -30.53 -43.10
N THR A 54 -34.65 -31.73 -42.72
CA THR A 54 -34.79 -32.88 -43.63
C THR A 54 -36.00 -32.79 -44.55
N SER A 55 -37.08 -32.13 -44.11
CA SER A 55 -38.15 -31.72 -45.00
C SER A 55 -37.68 -30.47 -45.76
N ALA A 56 -38.01 -30.37 -47.05
CA ALA A 56 -37.75 -29.14 -47.81
C ALA A 56 -38.73 -28.00 -47.44
N SER A 57 -39.43 -28.10 -46.31
CA SER A 57 -40.63 -27.31 -46.04
C SER A 57 -40.45 -26.39 -44.83
N ALA A 58 -40.72 -25.11 -45.03
CA ALA A 58 -40.86 -24.13 -43.96
C ALA A 58 -42.02 -24.46 -42.99
N ASN A 59 -42.87 -25.44 -43.31
CA ASN A 59 -44.02 -25.85 -42.49
C ASN A 59 -43.64 -26.47 -41.14
N ASP A 60 -42.39 -26.93 -40.99
CA ASP A 60 -41.92 -27.57 -39.75
C ASP A 60 -41.35 -26.57 -38.74
N VAL A 61 -41.11 -25.31 -39.15
CA VAL A 61 -40.57 -24.27 -38.25
C VAL A 61 -41.67 -23.78 -37.33
N ASN A 62 -41.49 -24.01 -36.03
CA ASN A 62 -42.47 -23.64 -35.02
C ASN A 62 -41.80 -23.41 -33.65
N ASN A 63 -42.59 -23.05 -32.64
CA ASN A 63 -42.12 -22.70 -31.30
C ASN A 63 -41.54 -23.87 -30.48
N SER A 64 -41.52 -25.09 -31.01
CA SER A 64 -40.78 -26.22 -30.42
C SER A 64 -39.29 -26.21 -30.75
N TRP A 65 -38.86 -25.43 -31.75
CA TRP A 65 -37.46 -25.28 -32.09
C TRP A 65 -36.77 -24.45 -31.02
N GLU A 66 -35.72 -25.02 -30.42
CA GLU A 66 -34.97 -24.40 -29.33
C GLU A 66 -34.58 -22.95 -29.68
N GLY A 67 -34.90 -22.04 -28.76
CA GLY A 67 -34.59 -20.61 -28.88
C GLY A 67 -35.39 -19.81 -29.91
N LEU A 68 -36.33 -20.41 -30.64
CA LEU A 68 -37.15 -19.70 -31.64
C LEU A 68 -38.52 -19.28 -31.11
N ILE A 69 -38.98 -18.10 -31.54
CA ILE A 69 -40.38 -17.69 -31.44
C ILE A 69 -40.87 -17.29 -32.83
N VAL A 70 -41.97 -17.91 -33.24
CA VAL A 70 -42.69 -17.65 -34.48
C VAL A 70 -44.05 -17.01 -34.15
N GLU A 71 -44.29 -15.83 -34.72
CA GLU A 71 -45.55 -15.10 -34.58
C GLU A 71 -46.04 -14.70 -35.97
N GLY A 72 -47.31 -14.94 -36.29
CA GLY A 72 -47.91 -14.49 -37.55
C GLY A 72 -47.22 -15.04 -38.80
N GLY A 73 -46.56 -16.20 -38.72
CA GLY A 73 -45.81 -16.80 -39.84
C GLY A 73 -44.43 -16.21 -40.05
N HIS A 74 -43.84 -15.58 -39.04
CA HIS A 74 -42.47 -15.05 -39.13
C HIS A 74 -41.67 -15.36 -37.87
N VAL A 75 -40.35 -15.50 -38.04
CA VAL A 75 -39.44 -15.64 -36.91
C VAL A 75 -39.26 -14.27 -36.26
N THR A 76 -39.73 -14.14 -35.01
CA THR A 76 -39.67 -12.88 -34.25
C THR A 76 -38.62 -12.89 -33.16
N SER A 77 -38.14 -14.06 -32.75
CA SER A 77 -37.03 -14.19 -31.80
C SER A 77 -36.14 -15.37 -32.18
N ILE A 78 -34.83 -15.12 -32.15
CA ILE A 78 -33.77 -16.13 -32.11
C ILE A 78 -32.98 -15.85 -30.83
N ASN A 79 -33.10 -16.73 -29.84
CA ASN A 79 -32.41 -16.61 -28.56
C ASN A 79 -31.64 -17.90 -28.26
N LEU A 80 -30.42 -17.94 -28.74
CA LEU A 80 -29.50 -19.04 -28.57
C LEU A 80 -28.39 -18.57 -27.64
N ARG A 81 -28.21 -19.26 -26.51
CA ARG A 81 -27.13 -18.97 -25.55
C ARG A 81 -26.45 -20.26 -25.13
N LYS A 82 -25.14 -20.33 -25.31
CA LYS A 82 -24.35 -21.47 -24.85
C LYS A 82 -23.81 -21.20 -23.44
N ALA A 83 -23.99 -22.16 -22.54
CA ALA A 83 -23.47 -22.08 -21.17
C ALA A 83 -22.05 -22.66 -21.01
N ASP A 84 -21.58 -23.42 -22.01
CA ASP A 84 -20.35 -24.20 -21.94
C ASP A 84 -19.30 -23.70 -22.95
N PHE A 85 -18.17 -23.22 -22.41
CA PHE A 85 -17.00 -22.71 -23.13
C PHE A 85 -16.11 -23.81 -23.73
N SER A 86 -16.41 -25.09 -23.47
CA SER A 86 -15.53 -26.22 -23.78
C SER A 86 -15.78 -26.91 -25.13
N ASN A 87 -16.75 -26.46 -25.94
CA ASN A 87 -17.05 -27.11 -27.23
C ASN A 87 -16.14 -26.61 -28.38
N PRO A 88 -15.37 -27.49 -29.04
CA PRO A 88 -14.38 -27.14 -30.07
C PRO A 88 -14.96 -26.89 -31.48
N THR A 89 -16.28 -26.97 -31.69
CA THR A 89 -16.85 -26.72 -33.03
C THR A 89 -16.85 -25.22 -33.35
N LEU A 90 -15.90 -24.83 -34.21
CA LEU A 90 -15.75 -23.47 -34.72
C LEU A 90 -16.83 -23.18 -35.77
N GLY A 91 -17.64 -22.13 -35.54
CA GLY A 91 -18.57 -21.62 -36.53
C GLY A 91 -17.86 -20.88 -37.67
N SER A 92 -18.49 -20.86 -38.85
CA SER A 92 -17.96 -20.17 -40.05
C SER A 92 -18.24 -18.66 -40.09
N GLY A 93 -19.01 -18.15 -39.11
CA GLY A 93 -19.33 -16.73 -38.97
C GLY A 93 -20.73 -16.34 -39.44
N LEU A 94 -21.22 -15.18 -38.98
CA LEU A 94 -22.54 -14.67 -39.37
C LEU A 94 -22.58 -14.41 -40.88
N THR A 95 -23.55 -15.02 -41.56
CA THR A 95 -23.74 -14.84 -43.01
C THR A 95 -24.69 -13.67 -43.30
N PRO A 96 -24.61 -13.03 -44.49
CA PRO A 96 -25.53 -11.96 -44.90
C PRO A 96 -27.02 -12.31 -44.80
N THR A 97 -27.37 -13.60 -44.89
CA THR A 97 -28.75 -14.08 -44.76
C THR A 97 -29.36 -13.84 -43.37
N ILE A 98 -28.57 -13.41 -42.38
CA ILE A 98 -29.12 -12.90 -41.13
C ILE A 98 -30.07 -11.71 -41.34
N GLY A 99 -29.92 -10.95 -42.44
CA GLY A 99 -30.84 -9.87 -42.80
C GLY A 99 -32.19 -10.32 -43.34
N ASP A 100 -32.40 -11.63 -43.56
CA ASP A 100 -33.60 -12.21 -44.15
C ASP A 100 -34.71 -12.53 -43.13
N PHE A 101 -34.62 -11.99 -41.90
CA PHE A 101 -35.64 -12.10 -40.85
C PHE A 101 -36.38 -10.76 -40.62
N PRO A 102 -37.30 -10.36 -41.51
CA PRO A 102 -37.87 -9.00 -41.49
C PRO A 102 -38.70 -8.68 -40.24
N ALA A 103 -39.23 -9.68 -39.55
CA ALA A 103 -40.03 -9.51 -38.33
C ALA A 103 -39.22 -9.69 -37.03
N LEU A 104 -37.91 -9.91 -37.12
CA LEU A 104 -37.09 -10.25 -35.96
C LEU A 104 -37.03 -9.08 -34.97
N LYS A 105 -37.40 -9.35 -33.71
CA LYS A 105 -37.35 -8.42 -32.57
C LYS A 105 -36.19 -8.72 -31.64
N ARG A 106 -35.76 -9.99 -31.55
CA ARG A 106 -34.64 -10.42 -30.71
C ARG A 106 -33.69 -11.32 -31.48
N LEU A 107 -32.41 -10.97 -31.48
CA LEU A 107 -31.31 -11.82 -31.94
C LEU A 107 -30.26 -11.92 -30.83
N SER A 108 -30.13 -13.10 -30.25
CA SER A 108 -29.09 -13.44 -29.28
C SER A 108 -28.40 -14.71 -29.72
N LEU A 109 -27.08 -14.65 -29.89
CA LEU A 109 -26.22 -15.78 -30.26
C LEU A 109 -25.02 -15.92 -29.30
N ALA A 110 -25.19 -15.43 -28.06
CA ALA A 110 -24.15 -15.35 -27.04
C ALA A 110 -23.37 -16.66 -26.87
N TYR A 111 -22.04 -16.56 -26.86
CA TYR A 111 -21.09 -17.66 -26.63
C TYR A 111 -21.09 -18.82 -27.64
N TYR A 112 -21.68 -18.64 -28.84
CA TYR A 112 -21.39 -19.50 -29.98
C TYR A 112 -20.14 -18.96 -30.68
N ASN A 113 -19.09 -19.79 -30.88
CA ASN A 113 -17.82 -19.39 -31.50
C ASN A 113 -17.99 -18.95 -32.98
N LEU A 114 -18.58 -17.77 -33.22
CA LEU A 114 -18.80 -17.13 -34.51
C LEU A 114 -17.59 -16.28 -34.91
N ARG A 115 -16.80 -16.76 -35.88
CA ARG A 115 -15.69 -15.99 -36.45
C ARG A 115 -16.16 -14.97 -37.49
N GLY A 116 -15.26 -14.09 -37.91
CA GLY A 116 -15.52 -13.15 -39.01
C GLY A 116 -16.23 -11.87 -38.56
N SER A 117 -16.61 -11.06 -39.55
CA SER A 117 -17.22 -9.76 -39.32
C SER A 117 -18.73 -9.84 -39.18
N ILE A 118 -19.30 -8.88 -38.46
CA ILE A 118 -20.75 -8.64 -38.50
C ILE A 118 -21.11 -8.20 -39.93
N PRO A 119 -22.00 -8.91 -40.65
CA PRO A 119 -22.39 -8.52 -42.01
C PRO A 119 -23.23 -7.24 -41.99
N THR A 120 -23.13 -6.43 -43.04
CA THR A 120 -23.86 -5.15 -43.16
C THR A 120 -25.38 -5.33 -43.15
N GLU A 121 -25.85 -6.49 -43.60
CA GLU A 121 -27.24 -6.90 -43.72
C GLU A 121 -27.94 -7.06 -42.37
N VAL A 122 -27.21 -7.11 -41.25
CA VAL A 122 -27.80 -6.94 -39.91
C VAL A 122 -28.63 -5.65 -39.83
N GLY A 123 -28.24 -4.60 -40.57
CA GLY A 123 -29.01 -3.36 -40.67
C GLY A 123 -30.38 -3.48 -41.35
N ASN A 124 -30.69 -4.62 -41.99
CA ASN A 124 -32.01 -4.88 -42.59
C ASN A 124 -33.07 -5.29 -41.55
N LEU A 125 -32.64 -5.66 -40.34
CA LEU A 125 -33.49 -6.12 -39.24
C LEU A 125 -34.22 -4.96 -38.53
N THR A 126 -34.92 -4.12 -39.29
CA THR A 126 -35.48 -2.84 -38.79
C THR A 126 -36.51 -2.96 -37.66
N ASN A 127 -37.00 -4.18 -37.36
CA ASN A 127 -37.86 -4.48 -36.22
C ASN A 127 -37.11 -4.88 -34.93
N LEU A 128 -35.77 -4.97 -35.00
CA LEU A 128 -34.95 -5.50 -33.91
C LEU A 128 -34.95 -4.56 -32.70
N GLU A 129 -35.27 -5.12 -31.54
CA GLU A 129 -35.26 -4.45 -30.24
C GLU A 129 -34.06 -4.90 -29.38
N GLU A 130 -33.53 -6.10 -29.62
CA GLU A 130 -32.42 -6.66 -28.85
C GLU A 130 -31.45 -7.40 -29.78
N LEU A 131 -30.19 -6.93 -29.81
CA LEU A 131 -29.06 -7.58 -30.49
C LEU A 131 -27.99 -7.92 -29.45
N ARG A 132 -27.75 -9.22 -29.23
CA ARG A 132 -26.72 -9.73 -28.32
C ARG A 132 -25.79 -10.70 -29.03
N LEU A 133 -24.58 -10.26 -29.26
CA LEU A 133 -23.49 -11.04 -29.84
C LEU A 133 -22.29 -11.01 -28.87
N GLU A 134 -22.55 -11.20 -27.58
CA GLU A 134 -21.52 -11.21 -26.54
C GLU A 134 -20.65 -12.48 -26.60
N GLY A 135 -19.32 -12.33 -26.55
CA GLY A 135 -18.40 -13.45 -26.36
C GLY A 135 -18.30 -14.43 -27.54
N VAL A 136 -18.60 -14.01 -28.76
CA VAL A 136 -18.68 -14.91 -29.92
C VAL A 136 -17.45 -14.93 -30.83
N TRP A 137 -16.41 -14.14 -30.56
CA TRP A 137 -15.15 -14.02 -31.36
C TRP A 137 -15.30 -13.29 -32.70
N LEU A 138 -16.27 -12.38 -32.82
CA LEU A 138 -16.40 -11.51 -33.98
C LEU A 138 -15.17 -10.60 -34.14
N ASN A 139 -14.81 -10.28 -35.38
CA ASN A 139 -13.69 -9.40 -35.71
C ASN A 139 -14.09 -8.33 -36.75
N GLY A 140 -13.12 -7.52 -37.19
CA GLY A 140 -13.39 -6.42 -38.12
C GLY A 140 -14.17 -5.28 -37.47
N THR A 141 -14.71 -4.37 -38.29
CA THR A 141 -15.41 -3.17 -37.82
C THR A 141 -16.89 -3.43 -37.53
N ILE A 142 -17.45 -2.68 -36.59
CA ILE A 142 -18.90 -2.62 -36.37
C ILE A 142 -19.56 -1.90 -37.57
N PRO A 143 -20.46 -2.55 -38.34
CA PRO A 143 -21.09 -1.93 -39.50
C PRO A 143 -21.93 -0.71 -39.12
N ALA A 144 -21.77 0.38 -39.87
CA ALA A 144 -22.57 1.60 -39.67
C ALA A 144 -24.08 1.36 -39.90
N SER A 145 -24.44 0.33 -40.67
CA SER A 145 -25.82 -0.07 -40.94
C SER A 145 -26.60 -0.50 -39.68
N ILE A 146 -25.93 -0.83 -38.58
CA ILE A 146 -26.59 -1.02 -37.27
C ILE A 146 -27.35 0.25 -36.85
N GLY A 147 -26.92 1.43 -37.29
CA GLY A 147 -27.66 2.68 -37.07
C GLY A 147 -29.06 2.74 -37.70
N ASN A 148 -29.41 1.79 -38.59
CA ASN A 148 -30.76 1.67 -39.15
C ASN A 148 -31.77 1.02 -38.18
N LEU A 149 -31.28 0.37 -37.12
CA LEU A 149 -32.08 -0.38 -36.16
C LEU A 149 -32.75 0.54 -35.12
N THR A 150 -33.59 1.47 -35.58
CA THR A 150 -34.13 2.56 -34.74
C THR A 150 -35.05 2.12 -33.57
N LYS A 151 -35.48 0.86 -33.56
CA LYS A 151 -36.25 0.24 -32.45
C LYS A 151 -35.36 -0.45 -31.40
N LEU A 152 -34.04 -0.47 -31.60
CA LEU A 152 -33.10 -1.18 -30.76
C LEU A 152 -33.06 -0.57 -29.36
N LYS A 153 -33.29 -1.42 -28.35
CA LYS A 153 -33.27 -1.09 -26.91
C LYS A 153 -32.01 -1.65 -26.25
N THR A 154 -31.48 -2.74 -26.76
CA THR A 154 -30.28 -3.40 -26.24
C THR A 154 -29.33 -3.74 -27.38
N LEU A 155 -28.09 -3.26 -27.29
CA LEU A 155 -26.98 -3.64 -28.15
C LEU A 155 -25.83 -4.12 -27.27
N ASP A 156 -25.55 -5.42 -27.32
CA ASP A 156 -24.40 -6.04 -26.63
C ASP A 156 -23.51 -6.72 -27.66
N LEU A 157 -22.30 -6.16 -27.84
CA LEU A 157 -21.24 -6.70 -28.68
C LEU A 157 -19.97 -6.97 -27.86
N SER A 158 -20.12 -7.12 -26.54
CA SER A 158 -19.00 -7.23 -25.61
C SER A 158 -18.20 -8.54 -25.78
N GLY A 159 -16.92 -8.51 -25.39
CA GLY A 159 -16.09 -9.74 -25.38
C GLY A 159 -15.77 -10.30 -26.77
N ASN A 160 -15.51 -9.43 -27.74
CA ASN A 160 -15.15 -9.81 -29.11
C ASN A 160 -13.77 -9.24 -29.50
N GLN A 161 -13.42 -9.33 -30.78
CA GLN A 161 -12.18 -8.80 -31.38
C GLN A 161 -12.51 -7.64 -32.36
N LEU A 162 -13.59 -6.89 -32.10
CA LEU A 162 -14.04 -5.82 -32.98
C LEU A 162 -13.06 -4.65 -32.95
N THR A 163 -12.74 -4.10 -34.12
CA THR A 163 -11.79 -3.00 -34.34
C THR A 163 -12.50 -1.78 -34.94
N GLY A 164 -11.75 -0.72 -35.23
CA GLY A 164 -12.29 0.52 -35.81
C GLY A 164 -12.94 1.42 -34.78
N THR A 165 -13.75 2.37 -35.25
CA THR A 165 -14.35 3.43 -34.41
C THR A 165 -15.83 3.18 -34.13
N ILE A 166 -16.35 3.75 -33.04
CA ILE A 166 -17.80 3.81 -32.80
C ILE A 166 -18.44 4.74 -33.84
N SER A 167 -19.29 4.18 -34.71
CA SER A 167 -19.85 4.90 -35.86
C SER A 167 -20.81 6.02 -35.48
N GLY A 168 -20.71 7.17 -36.16
CA GLY A 168 -21.66 8.29 -36.12
C GLY A 168 -23.12 7.90 -36.23
N ALA A 169 -23.41 6.85 -37.00
CA ALA A 169 -24.76 6.36 -37.26
C ALA A 169 -25.48 5.85 -35.98
N PHE A 170 -24.74 5.53 -34.92
CA PHE A 170 -25.35 5.07 -33.66
C PHE A 170 -26.18 6.16 -32.99
N GLY A 171 -25.97 7.44 -33.33
CA GLY A 171 -26.83 8.54 -32.88
C GLY A 171 -28.31 8.39 -33.27
N ASN A 172 -28.64 7.52 -34.23
CA ASN A 172 -30.02 7.23 -34.63
C ASN A 172 -30.75 6.26 -33.68
N LEU A 173 -30.01 5.55 -32.80
CA LEU A 173 -30.55 4.51 -31.91
C LEU A 173 -31.21 5.13 -30.66
N THR A 174 -32.12 6.08 -30.84
CA THR A 174 -32.68 6.91 -29.75
C THR A 174 -33.53 6.14 -28.73
N GLN A 175 -33.91 4.90 -29.02
CA GLN A 175 -34.60 4.00 -28.07
C GLN A 175 -33.65 3.13 -27.24
N LEU A 176 -32.35 3.26 -27.44
CA LEU A 176 -31.35 2.41 -26.81
C LEU A 176 -31.28 2.68 -25.30
N LYS A 177 -31.38 1.61 -24.52
CA LYS A 177 -31.31 1.61 -23.06
C LYS A 177 -30.01 1.00 -22.55
N HIS A 178 -29.47 0.03 -23.29
CA HIS A 178 -28.24 -0.66 -22.93
C HIS A 178 -27.31 -0.73 -24.14
N LEU A 179 -26.12 -0.17 -23.99
CA LEU A 179 -25.03 -0.25 -24.96
C LEU A 179 -23.80 -0.84 -24.27
N ASP A 180 -23.42 -2.05 -24.66
CA ASP A 180 -22.20 -2.70 -24.22
C ASP A 180 -21.31 -3.03 -25.42
N LEU A 181 -20.17 -2.34 -25.49
CA LEU A 181 -19.10 -2.57 -26.46
C LEU A 181 -17.79 -2.95 -25.76
N SER A 182 -17.85 -3.34 -24.49
CA SER A 182 -16.68 -3.59 -23.66
C SER A 182 -15.87 -4.79 -24.13
N SER A 183 -14.60 -4.85 -23.76
CA SER A 183 -13.70 -5.97 -24.06
C SER A 183 -13.58 -6.26 -25.56
N ASN A 184 -13.18 -5.22 -26.30
CA ASN A 184 -12.93 -5.24 -27.75
C ASN A 184 -11.61 -4.51 -28.06
N GLN A 185 -11.36 -4.22 -29.34
CA GLN A 185 -10.20 -3.46 -29.82
C GLN A 185 -10.64 -2.15 -30.49
N LEU A 186 -11.75 -1.56 -30.03
CA LEU A 186 -12.27 -0.32 -30.59
C LEU A 186 -11.34 0.85 -30.28
N ALA A 187 -11.08 1.68 -31.27
CA ALA A 187 -10.19 2.84 -31.21
C ALA A 187 -10.92 4.13 -31.59
N GLY A 188 -10.21 5.25 -31.53
CA GLY A 188 -10.79 6.58 -31.77
C GLY A 188 -11.50 7.15 -30.54
N THR A 189 -12.25 8.23 -30.72
CA THR A 189 -12.88 8.96 -29.61
C THR A 189 -14.24 8.42 -29.24
N ILE A 190 -14.67 8.65 -27.99
CA ILE A 190 -16.10 8.55 -27.62
C ILE A 190 -16.86 9.65 -28.37
N PRO A 191 -17.78 9.33 -29.29
CA PRO A 191 -18.41 10.34 -30.13
C PRO A 191 -19.39 11.23 -29.36
N THR A 192 -19.50 12.50 -29.75
CA THR A 192 -20.42 13.46 -29.10
C THR A 192 -21.89 13.12 -29.29
N PHE A 193 -22.26 12.38 -30.36
CA PHE A 193 -23.63 11.94 -30.58
C PHE A 193 -24.17 11.05 -29.46
N ILE A 194 -23.31 10.51 -28.57
CA ILE A 194 -23.76 9.71 -27.44
C ILE A 194 -24.83 10.45 -26.63
N GLY A 195 -24.76 11.79 -26.55
CA GLY A 195 -25.76 12.63 -25.90
C GLY A 195 -27.16 12.57 -26.52
N HIS A 196 -27.32 12.05 -27.75
CA HIS A 196 -28.63 11.83 -28.37
C HIS A 196 -29.36 10.60 -27.79
N LEU A 197 -28.65 9.67 -27.15
CA LEU A 197 -29.20 8.42 -26.61
C LEU A 197 -29.86 8.63 -25.24
N THR A 198 -30.81 9.55 -25.16
CA THR A 198 -31.38 10.04 -23.88
C THR A 198 -32.11 8.98 -23.05
N GLN A 199 -32.46 7.81 -23.63
CA GLN A 199 -33.03 6.67 -22.90
C GLN A 199 -31.99 5.70 -22.32
N LEU A 200 -30.70 5.99 -22.51
CA LEU A 200 -29.63 5.08 -22.10
C LEU A 200 -29.55 5.00 -20.58
N LYS A 201 -29.60 3.76 -20.08
CA LYS A 201 -29.45 3.39 -18.66
C LYS A 201 -28.07 2.82 -18.38
N SER A 202 -27.46 2.16 -19.36
CA SER A 202 -26.13 1.54 -19.21
C SER A 202 -25.26 1.83 -20.43
N LEU A 203 -24.08 2.37 -20.17
CA LEU A 203 -23.04 2.60 -21.17
C LEU A 203 -21.74 1.94 -20.71
N PHE A 204 -21.37 0.85 -21.38
CA PHE A 204 -20.15 0.10 -21.10
C PHE A 204 -19.22 0.11 -22.31
N LEU A 205 -18.08 0.79 -22.18
CA LEU A 205 -17.05 0.89 -23.23
C LEU A 205 -15.68 0.39 -22.73
N SER A 206 -15.67 -0.31 -21.60
CA SER A 206 -14.45 -0.70 -20.88
C SER A 206 -13.57 -1.66 -21.66
N ASN A 207 -12.26 -1.69 -21.37
CA ASN A 207 -11.29 -2.58 -22.01
C ASN A 207 -11.29 -2.45 -23.54
N ASN A 208 -11.03 -1.24 -24.03
CA ASN A 208 -10.86 -0.91 -25.45
C ASN A 208 -9.59 -0.05 -25.64
N GLN A 209 -9.42 0.52 -26.83
CA GLN A 209 -8.32 1.43 -27.20
C GLN A 209 -8.84 2.85 -27.46
N LEU A 210 -9.93 3.25 -26.80
CA LEU A 210 -10.54 4.56 -27.02
C LEU A 210 -9.62 5.68 -26.52
N THR A 211 -9.50 6.75 -27.30
CA THR A 211 -8.65 7.92 -27.05
C THR A 211 -9.47 9.20 -26.95
N GLY A 212 -8.83 10.35 -26.72
CA GLY A 212 -9.50 11.64 -26.61
C GLY A 212 -10.22 11.84 -25.28
N THR A 213 -11.09 12.84 -25.22
CA THR A 213 -11.74 13.25 -23.96
C THR A 213 -13.09 12.57 -23.75
N ILE A 214 -13.57 12.59 -22.51
CA ILE A 214 -14.98 12.29 -22.20
C ILE A 214 -15.82 13.47 -22.74
N PRO A 215 -16.75 13.26 -23.68
CA PRO A 215 -17.52 14.34 -24.27
C PRO A 215 -18.48 14.94 -23.23
N ALA A 216 -18.54 16.28 -23.16
CA ALA A 216 -19.45 16.98 -22.26
C ALA A 216 -20.92 16.60 -22.47
N ALA A 217 -21.29 16.23 -23.71
CA ALA A 217 -22.62 15.78 -24.12
C ALA A 217 -23.14 14.54 -23.37
N ILE A 218 -22.29 13.85 -22.60
CA ILE A 218 -22.70 12.76 -21.71
C ILE A 218 -23.73 13.23 -20.67
N ASP A 219 -23.75 14.53 -20.35
CA ASP A 219 -24.70 15.17 -19.44
C ASP A 219 -26.16 15.08 -19.88
N ASN A 220 -26.42 14.83 -21.17
CA ASN A 220 -27.79 14.64 -21.70
C ASN A 220 -28.37 13.27 -21.34
N LEU A 221 -27.56 12.33 -20.85
CA LEU A 221 -27.97 10.97 -20.51
C LEU A 221 -28.64 10.90 -19.14
N ASN A 222 -29.72 11.67 -18.95
CA ASN A 222 -30.38 11.85 -17.65
C ASN A 222 -30.96 10.56 -17.03
N GLN A 223 -31.10 9.47 -17.80
CA GLN A 223 -31.53 8.15 -17.34
C GLN A 223 -30.36 7.20 -17.02
N LEU A 224 -29.12 7.64 -17.17
CA LEU A 224 -27.95 6.78 -17.03
C LEU A 224 -27.77 6.35 -15.58
N GLU A 225 -27.74 5.04 -15.37
CA GLU A 225 -27.54 4.39 -14.08
C GLU A 225 -26.12 3.83 -13.97
N HIS A 226 -25.54 3.38 -15.09
CA HIS A 226 -24.22 2.76 -15.14
C HIS A 226 -23.35 3.35 -16.26
N LEU A 227 -22.18 3.85 -15.90
CA LEU A 227 -21.15 4.32 -16.81
C LEU A 227 -19.83 3.64 -16.46
N SER A 228 -19.29 2.83 -17.38
CA SER A 228 -17.94 2.29 -17.25
C SER A 228 -17.13 2.56 -18.52
N LEU A 229 -16.03 3.28 -18.35
CA LEU A 229 -15.01 3.61 -19.36
C LEU A 229 -13.63 3.03 -18.98
N LEU A 230 -13.62 2.11 -18.00
CA LEU A 230 -12.44 1.45 -17.45
C LEU A 230 -11.46 0.98 -18.54
N ARG A 231 -10.17 1.15 -18.30
CA ARG A 231 -9.09 0.57 -19.13
C ARG A 231 -9.19 0.96 -20.61
N ASN A 232 -9.06 2.26 -20.85
CA ASN A 232 -8.93 2.87 -22.17
C ASN A 232 -7.69 3.81 -22.19
N GLN A 233 -7.58 4.66 -23.21
CA GLN A 233 -6.52 5.67 -23.37
C GLN A 233 -7.13 7.09 -23.34
N LEU A 234 -8.21 7.29 -22.59
CA LEU A 234 -8.89 8.58 -22.51
C LEU A 234 -8.01 9.62 -21.79
N THR A 235 -8.04 10.84 -22.28
CA THR A 235 -7.23 11.98 -21.80
C THR A 235 -8.11 13.17 -21.40
N GLY A 236 -7.51 14.22 -20.85
CA GLY A 236 -8.21 15.44 -20.45
C GLY A 236 -8.98 15.26 -19.13
N THR A 237 -9.86 16.21 -18.84
CA THR A 237 -10.58 16.30 -17.56
C THR A 237 -11.93 15.61 -17.59
N ILE A 238 -12.44 15.20 -16.43
CA ILE A 238 -13.86 14.86 -16.27
C ILE A 238 -14.70 16.13 -16.46
N PRO A 239 -15.67 16.19 -17.38
CA PRO A 239 -16.57 17.33 -17.51
C PRO A 239 -17.35 17.54 -16.20
N PRO A 240 -17.39 18.76 -15.63
CA PRO A 240 -18.16 19.03 -14.41
C PRO A 240 -19.65 18.72 -14.56
N THR A 241 -20.17 18.76 -15.79
CA THR A 241 -21.56 18.42 -16.13
C THR A 241 -21.92 16.95 -15.85
N ILE A 242 -20.94 16.08 -15.58
CA ILE A 242 -21.20 14.71 -15.10
C ILE A 242 -22.06 14.72 -13.82
N GLY A 243 -21.97 15.77 -13.01
CA GLY A 243 -22.79 15.96 -11.80
C GLY A 243 -24.29 16.12 -12.07
N ASN A 244 -24.72 16.24 -13.34
CA ASN A 244 -26.14 16.30 -13.73
C ASN A 244 -26.79 14.91 -13.84
N LEU A 245 -26.01 13.83 -13.84
CA LEU A 245 -26.48 12.45 -14.03
C LEU A 245 -27.09 11.88 -12.74
N ASN A 246 -28.16 12.49 -12.24
CA ASN A 246 -28.72 12.21 -10.91
C ASN A 246 -29.24 10.76 -10.69
N GLN A 247 -29.33 9.95 -11.75
CA GLN A 247 -29.68 8.52 -11.68
C GLN A 247 -28.47 7.59 -11.59
N LEU A 248 -27.25 8.13 -11.66
CA LEU A 248 -26.02 7.35 -11.74
C LEU A 248 -25.75 6.62 -10.43
N LYS A 249 -25.59 5.29 -10.54
CA LYS A 249 -25.32 4.36 -9.44
C LYS A 249 -23.91 3.78 -9.52
N HIS A 250 -23.33 3.73 -10.72
CA HIS A 250 -22.01 3.18 -10.97
C HIS A 250 -21.23 4.08 -11.92
N LEU A 251 -20.08 4.57 -11.45
CA LEU A 251 -19.12 5.34 -12.23
C LEU A 251 -17.74 4.71 -12.11
N ASP A 252 -17.24 4.19 -13.22
CA ASP A 252 -15.88 3.64 -13.32
C ASP A 252 -15.13 4.26 -14.50
N LEU A 253 -14.15 5.11 -14.20
CA LEU A 253 -13.26 5.75 -15.18
C LEU A 253 -11.81 5.31 -14.97
N SER A 254 -11.59 4.24 -14.21
CA SER A 254 -10.26 3.81 -13.78
C SER A 254 -9.38 3.34 -14.95
N ARG A 255 -8.06 3.33 -14.74
CA ARG A 255 -7.06 2.88 -15.74
C ARG A 255 -7.15 3.64 -17.06
N ASN A 256 -7.12 4.96 -17.00
CA ASN A 256 -7.06 5.85 -18.17
C ASN A 256 -5.87 6.83 -18.02
N GLN A 257 -5.83 7.86 -18.86
CA GLN A 257 -4.86 8.96 -18.81
C GLN A 257 -5.56 10.29 -18.49
N LEU A 258 -6.65 10.25 -17.71
CA LEU A 258 -7.42 11.43 -17.34
C LEU A 258 -6.63 12.30 -16.37
N THR A 259 -6.73 13.62 -16.53
CA THR A 259 -5.93 14.64 -15.83
C THR A 259 -6.81 15.69 -15.16
N GLY A 260 -6.18 16.61 -14.42
CA GLY A 260 -6.84 17.75 -13.78
C GLY A 260 -7.54 17.40 -12.48
N ALA A 261 -8.26 18.36 -11.91
CA ALA A 261 -8.97 18.17 -10.65
C ALA A 261 -10.26 17.35 -10.85
N ILE A 262 -10.56 16.49 -9.87
CA ILE A 262 -11.84 15.77 -9.83
C ILE A 262 -12.96 16.78 -9.54
N PRO A 263 -13.98 16.93 -10.42
CA PRO A 263 -15.02 17.94 -10.24
C PRO A 263 -15.82 17.73 -8.94
N PRO A 264 -15.94 18.76 -8.06
CA PRO A 264 -16.79 18.68 -6.88
C PRO A 264 -18.26 18.37 -7.17
N ALA A 265 -18.74 18.68 -8.38
CA ALA A 265 -20.09 18.41 -8.86
C ALA A 265 -20.46 16.91 -8.84
N ILE A 266 -19.49 15.99 -8.82
CA ILE A 266 -19.75 14.57 -8.60
C ILE A 266 -20.46 14.33 -7.26
N GLY A 267 -20.27 15.20 -6.25
CA GLY A 267 -21.01 15.15 -4.99
C GLY A 267 -22.53 15.32 -5.11
N ASN A 268 -23.05 15.71 -6.28
CA ASN A 268 -24.50 15.76 -6.54
C ASN A 268 -25.09 14.39 -6.90
N LEU A 269 -24.25 13.39 -7.20
CA LEU A 269 -24.69 12.05 -7.64
C LEU A 269 -25.11 11.18 -6.45
N THR A 270 -26.14 11.58 -5.72
CA THR A 270 -26.49 10.98 -4.42
C THR A 270 -26.95 9.51 -4.48
N GLN A 271 -27.19 8.96 -5.68
CA GLN A 271 -27.49 7.53 -5.90
C GLN A 271 -26.23 6.66 -6.12
N LEU A 272 -25.04 7.27 -6.16
CA LEU A 272 -23.81 6.58 -6.52
C LEU A 272 -23.42 5.56 -5.43
N GLY A 273 -23.38 4.29 -5.83
CA GLY A 273 -22.97 3.16 -5.00
C GLY A 273 -21.54 2.66 -5.29
N TYR A 274 -21.03 2.92 -6.49
CA TYR A 274 -19.69 2.56 -6.93
C TYR A 274 -19.00 3.74 -7.61
N PHE A 275 -17.83 4.13 -7.10
CA PHE A 275 -17.04 5.25 -7.62
C PHE A 275 -15.56 4.86 -7.69
N ASP A 276 -15.06 4.68 -8.92
CA ASP A 276 -13.67 4.29 -9.17
C ASP A 276 -13.02 5.21 -10.22
N LEU A 277 -12.01 5.95 -9.79
CA LEU A 277 -11.17 6.81 -10.62
C LEU A 277 -9.70 6.37 -10.57
N SER A 278 -9.41 5.19 -10.03
CA SER A 278 -8.05 4.74 -9.76
C SER A 278 -7.19 4.65 -11.03
N ARG A 279 -5.86 4.74 -10.87
CA ARG A 279 -4.89 4.59 -11.97
C ARG A 279 -5.14 5.60 -13.11
N ASN A 280 -5.08 6.88 -12.76
CA ASN A 280 -5.20 8.02 -13.66
C ASN A 280 -4.10 9.06 -13.30
N GLN A 281 -4.23 10.29 -13.77
CA GLN A 281 -3.33 11.41 -13.49
C GLN A 281 -4.10 12.58 -12.85
N PHE A 282 -5.12 12.28 -12.03
CA PHE A 282 -5.90 13.32 -11.36
C PHE A 282 -5.05 14.08 -10.34
N THR A 283 -5.17 15.40 -10.35
CA THR A 283 -4.47 16.34 -9.45
C THR A 283 -5.46 17.07 -8.54
N GLY A 284 -4.99 18.00 -7.72
CA GLY A 284 -5.83 18.76 -6.80
C GLY A 284 -6.19 17.96 -5.54
N THR A 285 -7.28 18.35 -4.87
CA THR A 285 -7.67 17.79 -3.57
C THR A 285 -8.91 16.92 -3.66
N ILE A 286 -9.07 15.98 -2.72
CA ILE A 286 -10.35 15.27 -2.53
C ILE A 286 -11.39 16.29 -2.04
N SER A 287 -12.48 16.45 -2.77
CA SER A 287 -13.53 17.42 -2.43
C SER A 287 -14.37 16.95 -1.24
N GLY A 288 -14.63 17.84 -0.28
CA GLY A 288 -15.56 17.56 0.82
C GLY A 288 -17.00 17.26 0.35
N ALA A 289 -17.37 17.70 -0.86
CA ALA A 289 -18.68 17.43 -1.45
C ALA A 289 -18.94 15.93 -1.69
N PHE A 290 -17.88 15.11 -1.78
CA PHE A 290 -18.04 13.66 -1.93
C PHE A 290 -18.67 13.01 -0.69
N GLY A 291 -18.66 13.68 0.47
CA GLY A 291 -19.41 13.25 1.66
C GLY A 291 -20.94 13.24 1.49
N ASN A 292 -21.47 13.79 0.39
CA ASN A 292 -22.90 13.72 0.06
C ASN A 292 -23.32 12.39 -0.60
N LEU A 293 -22.36 11.55 -0.98
CA LEU A 293 -22.59 10.28 -1.69
C LEU A 293 -22.99 9.17 -0.72
N THR A 294 -24.03 9.37 0.08
CA THR A 294 -24.35 8.51 1.25
C THR A 294 -24.71 7.06 0.91
N GLN A 295 -24.93 6.74 -0.37
CA GLN A 295 -25.17 5.37 -0.86
C GLN A 295 -23.88 4.63 -1.25
N LEU A 296 -22.72 5.29 -1.17
CA LEU A 296 -21.47 4.78 -1.71
C LEU A 296 -20.97 3.57 -0.89
N GLY A 297 -20.78 2.45 -1.57
CA GLY A 297 -20.23 1.20 -1.02
C GLY A 297 -18.77 0.95 -1.42
N TYR A 298 -18.36 1.45 -2.59
CA TYR A 298 -17.00 1.33 -3.12
C TYR A 298 -16.47 2.69 -3.55
N PHE A 299 -15.35 3.12 -2.96
CA PHE A 299 -14.70 4.38 -3.28
C PHE A 299 -13.20 4.19 -3.47
N ASP A 300 -12.73 4.34 -4.72
CA ASP A 300 -11.32 4.17 -5.08
C ASP A 300 -10.80 5.36 -5.90
N LEU A 301 -9.84 6.07 -5.32
CA LEU A 301 -9.09 7.17 -5.95
C LEU A 301 -7.59 6.86 -6.02
N SER A 302 -7.21 5.60 -5.80
CA SER A 302 -5.81 5.19 -5.69
C SER A 302 -5.01 5.40 -6.98
N ASP A 303 -3.68 5.49 -6.86
CA ASP A 303 -2.75 5.57 -8.00
C ASP A 303 -3.07 6.78 -8.90
N ASN A 304 -2.98 7.97 -8.29
CA ASN A 304 -3.22 9.28 -8.90
C ASN A 304 -2.19 10.30 -8.34
N GLN A 305 -2.38 11.60 -8.61
CA GLN A 305 -1.52 12.69 -8.14
C GLN A 305 -2.30 13.63 -7.20
N LEU A 306 -3.26 13.09 -6.43
CA LEU A 306 -4.09 13.87 -5.50
C LEU A 306 -3.24 14.35 -4.32
N THR A 307 -3.56 15.54 -3.83
CA THR A 307 -2.84 16.24 -2.75
C THR A 307 -3.82 16.76 -1.69
N GLY A 308 -3.30 17.40 -0.64
CA GLY A 308 -4.12 17.95 0.44
C GLY A 308 -4.64 16.88 1.39
N ASN A 309 -5.63 17.22 2.20
CA ASN A 309 -6.09 16.36 3.30
C ASN A 309 -7.22 15.42 2.87
N ILE A 310 -7.38 14.32 3.62
CA ILE A 310 -8.62 13.53 3.60
C ILE A 310 -9.73 14.36 4.28
N PRO A 311 -10.81 14.76 3.60
CA PRO A 311 -11.86 15.57 4.20
C PRO A 311 -12.60 14.81 5.30
N ALA A 312 -12.89 15.48 6.44
CA ALA A 312 -13.66 14.86 7.53
C ALA A 312 -15.08 14.42 7.10
N THR A 313 -15.64 15.03 6.04
CA THR A 313 -16.93 14.63 5.46
C THR A 313 -16.92 13.21 4.88
N ILE A 314 -15.76 12.56 4.73
CA ILE A 314 -15.68 11.13 4.40
C ILE A 314 -16.46 10.28 5.41
N GLY A 315 -16.51 10.70 6.69
CA GLY A 315 -17.26 10.01 7.74
C GLY A 315 -18.77 9.99 7.55
N ASN A 316 -19.32 10.73 6.59
CA ASN A 316 -20.74 10.69 6.24
C ASN A 316 -21.10 9.46 5.38
N LEU A 317 -20.11 8.76 4.81
CA LEU A 317 -20.31 7.64 3.88
C LEU A 317 -20.55 6.32 4.63
N THR A 318 -21.55 6.27 5.49
CA THR A 318 -21.74 5.15 6.43
C THR A 318 -22.06 3.79 5.78
N GLN A 319 -22.37 3.76 4.47
CA GLN A 319 -22.54 2.53 3.69
C GLN A 319 -21.23 1.99 3.10
N LEU A 320 -20.13 2.72 3.25
CA LEU A 320 -18.86 2.42 2.59
C LEU A 320 -18.26 1.12 3.11
N SER A 321 -17.95 0.22 2.19
CA SER A 321 -17.29 -1.06 2.45
C SER A 321 -15.82 -1.04 2.07
N ARG A 322 -15.45 -0.26 1.06
CA ARG A 322 -14.05 -0.12 0.62
C ARG A 322 -13.68 1.34 0.37
N LEU A 323 -12.59 1.77 1.00
CA LEU A 323 -12.00 3.10 0.81
C LEU A 323 -10.53 2.95 0.45
N HIS A 324 -10.19 3.21 -0.81
CA HIS A 324 -8.84 3.10 -1.33
C HIS A 324 -8.35 4.46 -1.85
N LEU A 325 -7.32 5.00 -1.20
CA LEU A 325 -6.70 6.29 -1.52
C LEU A 325 -5.18 6.17 -1.71
N PHE A 326 -4.66 4.94 -1.76
CA PHE A 326 -3.23 4.67 -1.77
C PHE A 326 -2.52 5.20 -3.02
N LYS A 327 -1.20 5.38 -2.96
CA LYS A 327 -0.38 5.91 -4.09
C LYS A 327 -0.89 7.26 -4.60
N ASN A 328 -0.89 8.24 -3.71
CA ASN A 328 -1.17 9.64 -4.00
C ASN A 328 -0.16 10.53 -3.25
N GLY A 329 -0.33 11.85 -3.31
CA GLY A 329 0.41 12.83 -2.51
C GLY A 329 -0.42 13.42 -1.38
N LEU A 330 -1.33 12.64 -0.76
CA LEU A 330 -2.18 13.12 0.33
C LEU A 330 -1.35 13.45 1.56
N THR A 331 -1.72 14.52 2.26
CA THR A 331 -1.03 15.09 3.43
C THR A 331 -2.00 15.28 4.59
N GLY A 332 -1.52 15.80 5.72
CA GLY A 332 -2.36 16.03 6.90
C GLY A 332 -2.64 14.74 7.65
N VAL A 333 -3.69 14.74 8.48
CA VAL A 333 -4.01 13.62 9.39
C VAL A 333 -5.17 12.77 8.86
N ILE A 334 -5.29 11.55 9.38
CA ILE A 334 -6.54 10.78 9.24
C ILE A 334 -7.60 11.46 10.12
N PRO A 335 -8.74 11.93 9.59
CA PRO A 335 -9.77 12.55 10.41
C PRO A 335 -10.46 11.52 11.32
N ASP A 336 -10.74 11.88 12.57
CA ASP A 336 -11.44 11.01 13.54
C ASP A 336 -12.78 10.47 13.01
N ALA A 337 -13.45 11.24 12.14
CA ALA A 337 -14.68 10.88 11.46
C ALA A 337 -14.57 9.58 10.63
N ILE A 338 -13.35 9.10 10.33
CA ILE A 338 -13.14 7.78 9.70
C ILE A 338 -13.81 6.66 10.51
N GLY A 339 -13.87 6.79 11.84
CA GLY A 339 -14.49 5.81 12.75
C GLY A 339 -16.00 5.68 12.59
N ASN A 340 -16.66 6.57 11.84
CA ASN A 340 -18.10 6.48 11.53
C ASN A 340 -18.40 5.46 10.43
N LEU A 341 -17.38 4.97 9.71
CA LEU A 341 -17.53 4.05 8.58
C LEU A 341 -17.72 2.60 9.04
N VAL A 342 -18.68 2.34 9.93
CA VAL A 342 -18.85 1.04 10.63
C VAL A 342 -19.09 -0.17 9.70
N ASN A 343 -19.36 0.06 8.41
CA ASN A 343 -19.48 -0.98 7.39
C ASN A 343 -18.18 -1.28 6.63
N LEU A 344 -17.10 -0.56 6.92
CA LEU A 344 -15.84 -0.64 6.19
C LEU A 344 -15.17 -1.99 6.41
N TYR A 345 -14.89 -2.67 5.31
CA TYR A 345 -14.16 -3.93 5.27
C TYR A 345 -12.69 -3.72 4.87
N SER A 346 -12.41 -2.75 4.00
CA SER A 346 -11.05 -2.46 3.52
C SER A 346 -10.75 -0.97 3.55
N LEU A 347 -9.70 -0.60 4.28
CA LEU A 347 -9.10 0.72 4.30
C LEU A 347 -7.66 0.61 3.79
N ASN A 348 -7.38 1.26 2.66
CA ASN A 348 -6.02 1.35 2.13
C ASN A 348 -5.68 2.79 1.78
N ILE A 349 -4.82 3.41 2.58
CA ILE A 349 -4.32 4.77 2.38
C ILE A 349 -2.79 4.81 2.33
N SER A 350 -2.16 3.68 2.01
CA SER A 350 -0.70 3.55 1.93
C SER A 350 -0.07 4.43 0.85
N ASP A 351 1.25 4.57 0.88
CA ASP A 351 2.00 5.28 -0.17
C ASP A 351 1.47 6.71 -0.37
N ASN A 352 1.45 7.48 0.72
CA ASN A 352 1.05 8.89 0.77
C ASN A 352 2.05 9.66 1.67
N GLN A 353 1.72 10.90 1.99
CA GLN A 353 2.49 11.76 2.91
C GLN A 353 1.67 12.11 4.16
N LEU A 354 0.72 11.25 4.55
CA LEU A 354 -0.11 11.45 5.74
C LEU A 354 0.75 11.42 6.99
N MET A 355 0.37 12.19 8.01
CA MET A 355 1.13 12.38 9.24
C MET A 355 0.20 12.39 10.45
N GLY A 356 0.78 12.55 11.65
CA GLY A 356 0.03 12.58 12.90
C GLY A 356 -0.13 11.20 13.51
N PHE A 357 -0.96 11.14 14.56
CA PHE A 357 -1.31 9.89 15.23
C PHE A 357 -2.31 9.09 14.41
N ILE A 358 -2.24 7.76 14.50
CA ILE A 358 -3.32 6.89 14.06
C ILE A 358 -4.51 7.14 15.02
N PRO A 359 -5.70 7.55 14.53
CA PRO A 359 -6.80 7.88 15.41
C PRO A 359 -7.40 6.62 16.03
N ALA A 360 -7.63 6.65 17.34
CA ALA A 360 -8.27 5.57 18.11
C ALA A 360 -9.65 5.18 17.54
N SER A 361 -10.33 6.11 16.87
CA SER A 361 -11.64 5.88 16.25
C SER A 361 -11.63 4.82 15.14
N ILE A 362 -10.46 4.44 14.59
CA ILE A 362 -10.34 3.28 13.69
C ILE A 362 -10.80 1.99 14.39
N GLY A 363 -10.66 1.89 15.71
CA GLY A 363 -11.16 0.75 16.49
C GLY A 363 -12.68 0.55 16.41
N ASN A 364 -13.44 1.57 16.02
CA ASN A 364 -14.89 1.45 15.80
C ASN A 364 -15.26 0.62 14.55
N LEU A 365 -14.29 0.39 13.65
CA LEU A 365 -14.50 -0.28 12.36
C LEU A 365 -14.50 -1.80 12.51
N THR A 366 -15.36 -2.36 13.35
CA THR A 366 -15.33 -3.78 13.75
C THR A 366 -15.51 -4.80 12.61
N LYS A 367 -15.96 -4.37 11.41
CA LYS A 367 -16.02 -5.20 10.19
C LYS A 367 -14.73 -5.19 9.36
N LEU A 368 -13.74 -4.40 9.73
CA LEU A 368 -12.52 -4.20 8.97
C LEU A 368 -11.71 -5.51 8.92
N GLY A 369 -11.48 -6.00 7.70
CA GLY A 369 -10.65 -7.18 7.43
C GLY A 369 -9.26 -6.81 6.89
N TRP A 370 -9.12 -5.61 6.32
CA TRP A 370 -7.90 -5.16 5.66
C TRP A 370 -7.58 -3.70 6.01
N LEU A 371 -6.48 -3.49 6.72
CA LEU A 371 -5.98 -2.18 7.09
C LEU A 371 -4.54 -1.99 6.58
N ASN A 372 -4.35 -1.06 5.65
CA ASN A 372 -3.03 -0.69 5.17
C ASN A 372 -2.79 0.81 5.30
N LEU A 373 -1.89 1.17 6.22
CA LEU A 373 -1.43 2.53 6.52
C LEU A 373 0.07 2.72 6.18
N SER A 374 0.69 1.74 5.53
CA SER A 374 2.14 1.74 5.29
C SER A 374 2.62 2.88 4.39
N HIS A 375 3.93 3.14 4.40
CA HIS A 375 4.56 4.16 3.55
C HIS A 375 3.89 5.53 3.70
N ASN A 376 3.87 6.03 4.93
CA ASN A 376 3.38 7.35 5.31
C ASN A 376 4.34 7.95 6.36
N ASN A 377 3.94 9.07 6.96
CA ASN A 377 4.68 9.76 8.02
C ASN A 377 3.94 9.69 9.38
N PHE A 378 3.19 8.61 9.65
CA PHE A 378 2.51 8.45 10.94
C PHE A 378 3.52 8.29 12.07
N TYR A 379 3.23 8.89 13.22
CA TYR A 379 4.09 8.83 14.41
C TYR A 379 3.27 8.62 15.68
N GLY A 380 3.95 8.34 16.79
CA GLY A 380 3.29 8.08 18.07
C GLY A 380 3.05 6.59 18.30
N PHE A 381 2.27 6.32 19.36
CA PHE A 381 1.88 4.98 19.75
C PHE A 381 0.78 4.43 18.83
N ILE A 382 0.80 3.10 18.64
CA ILE A 382 -0.31 2.38 18.02
C ILE A 382 -1.47 2.35 19.05
N PRO A 383 -2.70 2.80 18.71
CA PRO A 383 -3.80 2.83 19.65
C PRO A 383 -4.26 1.43 20.10
N ASP A 384 -4.56 1.26 21.39
CA ASP A 384 -5.09 0.01 21.96
C ASP A 384 -6.43 -0.38 21.32
N GLU A 385 -7.21 0.59 20.87
CA GLU A 385 -8.51 0.39 20.23
C GLU A 385 -8.42 -0.42 18.92
N LEU A 386 -7.23 -0.51 18.29
CA LEU A 386 -7.05 -1.40 17.14
C LEU A 386 -7.26 -2.89 17.50
N GLY A 387 -7.11 -3.26 18.78
CA GLY A 387 -7.44 -4.59 19.27
C GLY A 387 -8.95 -4.94 19.21
N ALA A 388 -9.83 -3.95 19.02
CA ALA A 388 -11.27 -4.18 18.82
C ALA A 388 -11.60 -4.75 17.42
N LEU A 389 -10.63 -4.76 16.49
CA LEU A 389 -10.80 -5.19 15.11
C LEU A 389 -10.73 -6.72 14.97
N VAL A 390 -11.62 -7.43 15.64
CA VAL A 390 -11.63 -8.91 15.73
C VAL A 390 -11.71 -9.66 14.39
N ASN A 391 -12.15 -8.98 13.32
CA ASN A 391 -12.24 -9.52 11.95
C ASN A 391 -10.98 -9.23 11.11
N LEU A 392 -9.99 -8.53 11.64
CA LEU A 392 -8.81 -8.09 10.91
C LEU A 392 -7.98 -9.30 10.47
N ARG A 393 -7.66 -9.34 9.17
CA ARG A 393 -6.84 -10.40 8.55
C ARG A 393 -5.50 -9.85 8.07
N PHE A 394 -5.47 -8.60 7.65
CA PHE A 394 -4.28 -7.92 7.14
C PHE A 394 -4.10 -6.59 7.88
N LEU A 395 -2.95 -6.44 8.53
CA LEU A 395 -2.50 -5.22 9.19
C LEU A 395 -1.13 -4.84 8.65
N ASN A 396 -1.03 -3.70 7.95
CA ASN A 396 0.24 -3.17 7.51
C ASN A 396 0.43 -1.72 7.97
N LEU A 397 1.37 -1.53 8.88
CA LEU A 397 1.79 -0.24 9.44
C LEU A 397 3.25 0.07 9.09
N SER A 398 3.88 -0.73 8.23
CA SER A 398 5.30 -0.62 7.90
C SER A 398 5.66 0.73 7.26
N HIS A 399 6.94 1.12 7.32
CA HIS A 399 7.45 2.36 6.73
C HIS A 399 6.69 3.60 7.23
N ASN A 400 6.74 3.80 8.54
CA ASN A 400 6.24 4.97 9.25
C ASN A 400 7.25 5.37 10.35
N TYR A 401 6.88 6.29 11.23
CA TYR A 401 7.65 6.72 12.40
C TYR A 401 6.95 6.32 13.72
N LEU A 402 6.21 5.20 13.72
CA LEU A 402 5.50 4.69 14.90
C LEU A 402 6.51 4.21 15.95
N PHE A 403 6.20 4.38 17.23
CA PHE A 403 7.10 3.95 18.31
C PHE A 403 6.37 3.43 19.54
N GLY A 404 7.12 2.80 20.44
CA GLY A 404 6.59 2.19 21.66
C GLY A 404 6.17 0.74 21.46
N ALA A 405 5.52 0.17 22.48
CA ALA A 405 5.04 -1.20 22.46
C ALA A 405 3.89 -1.37 21.46
N LEU A 406 3.81 -2.54 20.82
CA LEU A 406 2.61 -2.96 20.14
C LEU A 406 1.55 -3.38 21.19
N PRO A 407 0.31 -2.84 21.15
CA PRO A 407 -0.71 -3.14 22.16
C PRO A 407 -1.01 -4.64 22.36
N ASP A 408 -1.16 -5.06 23.63
CA ASP A 408 -1.54 -6.44 24.00
C ASP A 408 -2.82 -6.90 23.32
N ALA A 409 -3.80 -6.01 23.19
CA ALA A 409 -5.08 -6.30 22.55
C ALA A 409 -4.93 -6.69 21.06
N ILE A 410 -3.84 -6.31 20.38
CA ILE A 410 -3.52 -6.77 19.02
C ILE A 410 -3.01 -8.22 19.05
N GLY A 411 -2.31 -8.63 20.10
CA GLY A 411 -1.90 -10.02 20.34
C GLY A 411 -3.08 -10.99 20.45
N ASP A 412 -4.24 -10.51 20.88
CA ASP A 412 -5.48 -11.28 21.02
C ASP A 412 -6.26 -11.48 19.71
N LEU A 413 -5.82 -10.87 18.60
CA LEU A 413 -6.49 -10.98 17.30
C LEU A 413 -6.24 -12.35 16.63
N THR A 414 -7.16 -13.29 16.85
CA THR A 414 -7.06 -14.66 16.32
C THR A 414 -7.31 -14.78 14.80
N SER A 415 -8.01 -13.81 14.18
CA SER A 415 -8.30 -13.80 12.74
C SER A 415 -7.12 -13.37 11.86
N ILE A 416 -6.09 -12.78 12.46
CA ILE A 416 -4.98 -12.15 11.75
C ILE A 416 -4.18 -13.17 10.94
N LYS A 417 -3.83 -12.80 9.70
CA LYS A 417 -3.04 -13.62 8.77
C LYS A 417 -1.73 -12.94 8.40
N GLU A 418 -1.75 -11.63 8.28
CA GLU A 418 -0.58 -10.86 7.87
C GLU A 418 -0.42 -9.62 8.74
N ILE A 419 0.78 -9.48 9.31
CA ILE A 419 1.20 -8.35 10.13
C ILE A 419 2.53 -7.84 9.58
N GLU A 420 2.54 -6.59 9.16
CA GLU A 420 3.74 -5.91 8.66
C GLU A 420 3.97 -4.63 9.46
N LEU A 421 5.03 -4.63 10.27
CA LEU A 421 5.42 -3.52 11.16
C LEU A 421 6.82 -2.98 10.84
N GLN A 422 7.49 -3.52 9.82
CA GLN A 422 8.87 -3.21 9.52
C GLN A 422 9.11 -1.72 9.23
N ASN A 423 10.32 -1.23 9.48
CA ASN A 423 10.68 0.19 9.27
C ASN A 423 9.83 1.14 10.12
N ASN A 424 9.92 0.99 11.44
CA ASN A 424 9.33 1.84 12.47
C ASN A 424 10.29 1.92 13.67
N GLY A 425 9.83 2.39 14.82
CA GLY A 425 10.53 2.41 16.10
C GLY A 425 9.81 1.60 17.19
N ILE A 426 9.18 0.48 16.84
CA ILE A 426 8.49 -0.39 17.80
C ILE A 426 9.51 -1.00 18.78
N THR A 427 9.16 -1.01 20.06
CA THR A 427 10.08 -1.37 21.16
C THR A 427 9.66 -2.61 21.94
N ASP A 428 8.48 -3.18 21.69
CA ASP A 428 8.01 -4.39 22.37
C ASP A 428 6.90 -5.07 21.53
N LEU A 429 6.73 -6.38 21.69
CA LEU A 429 5.69 -7.19 21.04
C LEU A 429 4.87 -7.99 22.08
N PRO A 430 3.54 -8.01 21.95
CA PRO A 430 2.71 -8.84 22.80
C PRO A 430 2.85 -10.32 22.42
N ASN A 431 2.42 -11.21 23.30
CA ASN A 431 2.32 -12.63 22.95
C ASN A 431 1.12 -12.85 22.02
N PHE A 432 1.35 -13.29 20.80
CA PHE A 432 0.27 -13.50 19.84
C PHE A 432 -0.49 -14.79 20.11
N SER A 433 -1.79 -14.70 20.36
CA SER A 433 -2.68 -15.86 20.41
C SER A 433 -2.92 -16.47 19.01
N GLY A 434 -2.90 -15.63 17.98
CA GLY A 434 -3.02 -16.03 16.58
C GLY A 434 -1.75 -16.68 16.01
N ASN A 435 -1.88 -17.21 14.79
CA ASN A 435 -0.76 -17.76 14.02
C ASN A 435 -0.74 -17.12 12.62
N PRO A 436 -0.20 -15.89 12.49
CA PRO A 436 -0.11 -15.21 11.21
C PRO A 436 0.79 -16.00 10.24
N THR A 437 0.41 -16.05 8.97
CA THR A 437 1.24 -16.61 7.89
C THR A 437 2.39 -15.70 7.51
N THR A 438 2.28 -14.41 7.82
CA THR A 438 3.34 -13.42 7.60
C THR A 438 3.36 -12.47 8.78
N PHE A 439 4.52 -12.33 9.41
CA PHE A 439 4.73 -11.43 10.53
C PHE A 439 6.14 -10.82 10.42
N LYS A 440 6.20 -9.55 10.02
CA LYS A 440 7.46 -8.83 9.78
C LYS A 440 7.62 -7.69 10.79
N VAL A 441 8.76 -7.69 11.47
CA VAL A 441 9.12 -6.70 12.51
C VAL A 441 10.55 -6.20 12.37
N ASP A 442 11.23 -6.49 11.26
CA ASP A 442 12.57 -5.98 11.00
C ASP A 442 12.61 -4.44 10.92
N SER A 443 13.79 -3.87 11.08
CA SER A 443 14.01 -2.42 11.05
C SER A 443 13.15 -1.66 12.08
N ASN A 444 13.08 -2.19 13.31
CA ASN A 444 12.45 -1.58 14.49
C ASN A 444 13.48 -1.35 15.61
N SER A 445 13.07 -1.26 16.88
CA SER A 445 13.95 -1.13 18.05
C SER A 445 13.73 -2.25 19.06
N LEU A 446 13.54 -3.48 18.57
CA LEU A 446 13.25 -4.67 19.37
C LEU A 446 14.52 -5.37 19.87
N TYR A 447 14.47 -5.91 21.08
CA TYR A 447 15.48 -6.76 21.71
C TYR A 447 15.08 -8.24 21.68
N PHE A 448 15.95 -9.09 22.22
CA PHE A 448 15.75 -10.54 22.16
C PHE A 448 14.52 -10.97 22.98
N ASP A 449 14.28 -10.40 24.16
CA ASP A 449 13.10 -10.71 24.98
C ASP A 449 11.77 -10.32 24.33
N ASP A 450 11.73 -9.29 23.49
CA ASP A 450 10.52 -8.90 22.75
C ASP A 450 10.20 -9.89 21.61
N ILE A 451 11.25 -10.43 20.98
CA ILE A 451 11.14 -11.26 19.76
C ILE A 451 10.95 -12.74 20.12
N LEU A 452 11.68 -13.25 21.11
CA LEU A 452 11.75 -14.67 21.45
C LEU A 452 10.38 -15.32 21.74
N PRO A 453 9.42 -14.67 22.43
CA PRO A 453 8.08 -15.22 22.63
C PRO A 453 7.33 -15.53 21.33
N ASN A 454 7.65 -14.79 20.26
CA ASN A 454 6.98 -14.91 18.97
C ASN A 454 7.89 -15.47 17.86
N ILE A 455 9.12 -15.90 18.17
CA ILE A 455 10.15 -16.22 17.16
C ILE A 455 9.70 -17.24 16.11
N SER A 456 8.90 -18.24 16.51
CA SER A 456 8.38 -19.28 15.60
C SER A 456 7.31 -18.77 14.63
N LYS A 457 6.76 -17.58 14.86
CA LYS A 457 5.73 -16.93 14.04
C LYS A 457 6.32 -15.82 13.16
N LEU A 458 7.52 -15.35 13.47
CA LEU A 458 8.15 -14.23 12.77
C LEU A 458 8.77 -14.68 11.46
N SER A 459 8.35 -14.03 10.37
CA SER A 459 8.89 -14.23 9.03
C SER A 459 10.08 -13.31 8.72
N SER A 460 10.24 -12.21 9.46
CA SER A 460 11.36 -11.28 9.34
C SER A 460 11.49 -10.47 10.64
N TYR A 461 12.68 -10.42 11.23
CA TYR A 461 12.94 -9.73 12.51
C TYR A 461 14.33 -9.09 12.61
N ALA A 462 15.11 -9.07 11.53
CA ALA A 462 16.43 -8.47 11.46
C ALA A 462 16.60 -7.65 10.16
N PRO A 463 17.30 -6.51 10.18
CA PRO A 463 18.04 -5.92 11.31
C PRO A 463 17.11 -5.28 12.36
N GLN A 464 17.67 -4.82 13.48
CA GLN A 464 17.02 -3.92 14.43
C GLN A 464 17.93 -2.72 14.67
N ALA A 465 17.38 -1.62 15.20
CA ALA A 465 18.12 -0.41 15.47
C ALA A 465 19.26 -0.64 16.47
N ASN A 466 20.35 0.11 16.31
CA ASN A 466 21.46 0.05 17.24
C ASN A 466 21.01 0.49 18.64
N TYR A 467 21.24 -0.37 19.62
CA TYR A 467 20.86 -0.10 21.01
C TYR A 467 21.81 0.87 21.67
N ILE A 468 21.32 1.58 22.68
CA ILE A 468 22.06 2.65 23.36
C ILE A 468 22.60 2.11 24.69
N LEU A 469 23.91 2.17 24.87
CA LEU A 469 24.54 1.92 26.15
C LEU A 469 24.37 3.13 27.07
N LYS A 470 24.40 2.90 28.39
CA LYS A 470 24.32 3.97 29.41
C LYS A 470 25.39 5.06 29.24
N VAL A 471 26.50 4.72 28.60
CA VAL A 471 27.64 5.60 28.35
C VAL A 471 27.94 5.63 26.86
N THR A 472 28.15 6.81 26.30
CA THR A 472 28.58 7.00 24.90
C THR A 472 29.97 7.60 24.80
N ARG A 473 30.48 8.23 25.87
CA ARG A 473 31.84 8.77 25.97
C ARG A 473 32.43 8.46 27.33
N ILE A 474 33.68 8.00 27.33
CA ILE A 474 34.45 7.73 28.53
C ILE A 474 35.81 8.40 28.38
N THR A 475 36.24 9.16 29.38
CA THR A 475 37.59 9.73 29.44
C THR A 475 38.24 9.30 30.74
N LEU A 476 39.40 8.67 30.64
CA LEU A 476 40.18 8.13 31.75
C LEU A 476 41.59 8.67 31.70
N GLU A 477 42.29 8.60 32.82
CA GLU A 477 43.75 8.71 32.87
C GLU A 477 44.36 7.31 32.78
N GLU A 478 45.62 7.20 32.36
CA GLU A 478 46.34 5.93 32.42
C GLU A 478 46.29 5.33 33.84
N GLY A 479 46.41 4.00 33.95
CA GLY A 479 46.33 3.28 35.22
C GLY A 479 44.91 3.02 35.74
N HIS A 480 43.90 3.75 35.26
CA HIS A 480 42.50 3.55 35.66
C HIS A 480 41.87 2.29 35.04
N THR A 481 40.70 1.91 35.55
CA THR A 481 39.90 0.80 34.99
C THR A 481 38.81 1.31 34.06
N LEU A 482 38.79 0.83 32.82
CA LEU A 482 37.70 1.03 31.87
C LEU A 482 36.63 -0.05 32.09
N ASN A 483 35.40 0.38 32.37
CA ASN A 483 34.24 -0.48 32.53
C ASN A 483 33.13 -0.05 31.56
N ILE A 484 32.65 -0.99 30.75
CA ILE A 484 31.52 -0.78 29.85
C ILE A 484 30.53 -1.94 30.02
N ASP A 485 29.31 -1.62 30.44
CA ASP A 485 28.22 -2.60 30.57
C ASP A 485 27.45 -2.67 29.26
N GLY A 486 27.44 -3.86 28.65
CA GLY A 486 26.81 -4.13 27.35
C GLY A 486 25.43 -4.76 27.46
N PHE A 487 24.82 -4.79 28.65
CA PHE A 487 23.57 -5.50 28.91
C PHE A 487 22.49 -5.21 27.85
N VAL A 488 21.95 -6.29 27.29
CA VAL A 488 20.75 -6.32 26.45
C VAL A 488 19.79 -7.32 27.07
N ALA A 489 18.52 -6.97 27.14
CA ALA A 489 17.50 -7.81 27.74
C ALA A 489 17.31 -9.13 26.95
N GLY A 490 16.84 -10.17 27.65
CA GLY A 490 16.76 -11.54 27.15
C GLY A 490 17.85 -12.47 27.69
N ASP A 491 17.47 -13.74 27.88
CA ASP A 491 18.35 -14.79 28.37
C ASP A 491 19.14 -15.45 27.23
N GLY A 492 20.33 -15.98 27.55
CA GLY A 492 21.16 -16.70 26.58
C GLY A 492 21.89 -15.81 25.57
N ASN A 493 21.94 -14.50 25.81
CA ASN A 493 22.66 -13.54 24.98
C ASN A 493 24.18 -13.77 25.01
N VAL A 494 24.82 -13.66 23.84
CA VAL A 494 26.27 -13.79 23.65
C VAL A 494 26.84 -12.45 23.21
N TYR A 495 27.77 -11.91 24.00
CA TYR A 495 28.32 -10.56 23.85
C TYR A 495 29.75 -10.59 23.32
N ARG A 496 30.03 -9.78 22.30
CA ARG A 496 31.37 -9.60 21.72
C ARG A 496 31.70 -8.11 21.59
N TRP A 497 32.82 -7.72 22.17
CA TRP A 497 33.29 -6.34 22.17
C TRP A 497 34.40 -6.13 21.15
N TYR A 498 34.25 -5.07 20.36
CA TYR A 498 35.19 -4.68 19.34
C TYR A 498 35.76 -3.31 19.66
N LYS A 499 37.08 -3.18 19.55
CA LYS A 499 37.80 -1.90 19.60
C LYS A 499 38.32 -1.60 18.20
N ASP A 500 37.92 -0.49 17.60
CA ASP A 500 38.34 -0.07 16.26
C ASP A 500 38.16 -1.19 15.22
N GLY A 501 37.07 -1.97 15.34
CA GLY A 501 36.74 -3.11 14.47
C GLY A 501 37.40 -4.45 14.84
N THR A 502 38.31 -4.49 15.82
CA THR A 502 38.99 -5.72 16.25
C THR A 502 38.35 -6.30 17.51
N LEU A 503 38.06 -7.59 17.53
CA LEU A 503 37.51 -8.27 18.72
C LEU A 503 38.51 -8.21 19.88
N VAL A 504 38.09 -7.65 21.02
CA VAL A 504 38.93 -7.48 22.21
C VAL A 504 38.42 -8.25 23.43
N PHE A 505 37.13 -8.58 23.50
CA PHE A 505 36.55 -9.29 24.65
C PHE A 505 35.26 -10.03 24.31
N SER A 506 34.95 -11.08 25.07
CA SER A 506 33.69 -11.82 24.98
C SER A 506 33.10 -11.98 26.38
N GLY A 507 31.93 -11.40 26.60
CA GLY A 507 31.29 -11.28 27.90
C GLY A 507 30.44 -10.02 27.99
N GLN A 508 29.40 -10.05 28.84
CA GLN A 508 28.43 -8.98 28.96
C GLN A 508 29.07 -7.64 29.36
N GLN A 509 29.86 -7.65 30.43
CA GLN A 509 30.54 -6.46 30.94
C GLN A 509 32.01 -6.48 30.54
N PHE A 510 32.42 -5.50 29.74
CA PHE A 510 33.83 -5.29 29.40
C PHE A 510 34.54 -4.55 30.51
N THR A 511 35.62 -5.14 31.03
CA THR A 511 36.47 -4.55 32.07
C THR A 511 37.92 -4.64 31.65
N LYS A 512 38.60 -3.49 31.57
CA LYS A 512 40.03 -3.37 31.28
C LYS A 512 40.70 -2.57 32.39
N PRO A 513 41.37 -3.24 33.36
CA PRO A 513 42.16 -2.55 34.37
C PRO A 513 43.45 -1.98 33.78
N ASN A 514 44.01 -0.97 34.43
CA ASN A 514 45.29 -0.34 34.08
C ASN A 514 45.36 0.09 32.60
N VAL A 515 44.43 0.94 32.17
CA VAL A 515 44.39 1.43 30.78
C VAL A 515 45.63 2.25 30.42
N THR A 516 46.01 2.20 29.15
CA THR A 516 47.07 3.00 28.54
C THR A 516 46.53 3.82 27.38
N GLU A 517 47.29 4.75 26.82
CA GLU A 517 46.89 5.46 25.58
C GLU A 517 46.51 4.50 24.43
N GLN A 518 47.08 3.29 24.38
CA GLN A 518 46.74 2.28 23.37
C GLN A 518 45.33 1.69 23.53
N ASP A 519 44.69 1.88 24.68
CA ASP A 519 43.31 1.44 24.93
C ASP A 519 42.28 2.51 24.52
N ALA A 520 42.71 3.71 24.10
CA ALA A 520 41.81 4.70 23.50
C ALA A 520 41.31 4.24 22.12
N GLY A 521 40.05 4.52 21.81
CA GLY A 521 39.43 4.14 20.54
C GLY A 521 37.90 4.00 20.62
N ASP A 522 37.34 3.46 19.55
CA ASP A 522 35.90 3.29 19.38
C ASP A 522 35.50 1.88 19.78
N TYR A 523 34.66 1.78 20.81
CA TYR A 523 34.16 0.51 21.33
C TYR A 523 32.73 0.26 20.88
N VAL A 524 32.48 -0.96 20.39
CA VAL A 524 31.15 -1.44 19.98
C VAL A 524 30.91 -2.83 20.55
N CYS A 525 29.73 -3.06 21.11
CA CYS A 525 29.29 -4.38 21.55
C CYS A 525 28.29 -4.96 20.55
N LYS A 526 28.59 -6.14 20.03
CA LYS A 526 27.68 -6.94 19.21
C LYS A 526 27.12 -8.08 20.03
N VAL A 527 25.80 -8.21 20.05
CA VAL A 527 25.07 -9.21 20.84
C VAL A 527 24.29 -10.12 19.90
N THR A 528 24.44 -11.43 20.09
CA THR A 528 23.74 -12.46 19.31
C THR A 528 23.01 -13.40 20.26
N ASN A 529 21.90 -14.00 19.82
CA ASN A 529 21.19 -15.03 20.59
C ASN A 529 21.00 -16.30 19.75
N PRO A 530 21.40 -17.49 20.23
CA PRO A 530 21.24 -18.74 19.46
C PRO A 530 19.80 -19.07 19.06
N MET A 531 18.80 -18.59 19.81
CA MET A 531 17.38 -18.81 19.51
C MET A 531 16.85 -17.84 18.45
N ALA A 532 17.55 -16.73 18.19
CA ALA A 532 17.22 -15.74 17.16
C ALA A 532 18.45 -15.54 16.23
N PRO A 533 18.81 -16.56 15.43
CA PRO A 533 20.10 -16.63 14.75
C PRO A 533 20.33 -15.54 13.70
N ASP A 534 19.26 -14.95 13.15
CA ASP A 534 19.37 -13.91 12.13
C ASP A 534 19.58 -12.51 12.72
N LEU A 535 19.41 -12.35 14.04
CA LEU A 535 19.53 -11.05 14.71
C LEU A 535 20.89 -10.88 15.40
N THR A 536 21.60 -9.84 15.00
CA THR A 536 22.73 -9.28 15.73
C THR A 536 22.38 -7.85 16.15
N LEU A 537 22.32 -7.60 17.45
CA LEU A 537 22.14 -6.26 18.01
C LEU A 537 23.50 -5.60 18.18
N GLU A 538 23.67 -4.42 17.61
CA GLU A 538 24.90 -3.65 17.70
C GLU A 538 24.69 -2.41 18.56
N SER A 539 25.60 -2.14 19.49
CA SER A 539 25.53 -0.94 20.30
C SER A 539 25.89 0.29 19.45
N ARG A 540 25.42 1.47 19.85
CA ARG A 540 26.08 2.71 19.41
C ARG A 540 27.53 2.71 19.91
N THR A 541 28.40 3.41 19.17
CA THR A 541 29.82 3.56 19.52
C THR A 541 30.01 4.25 20.86
N VAL A 542 30.88 3.68 21.69
CA VAL A 542 31.41 4.31 22.90
C VAL A 542 32.80 4.83 22.60
N TRP A 543 32.96 6.15 22.62
CA TRP A 543 34.26 6.79 22.40
C TRP A 543 35.07 6.79 23.70
N VAL A 544 36.19 6.07 23.73
CA VAL A 544 37.10 6.01 24.86
C VAL A 544 38.33 6.86 24.59
N LYS A 545 38.60 7.81 25.48
CA LYS A 545 39.84 8.59 25.50
C LYS A 545 40.63 8.25 26.75
N VAL A 546 41.91 7.94 26.59
CA VAL A 546 42.86 7.79 27.70
C VAL A 546 43.85 8.93 27.60
N ASN A 547 43.93 9.75 28.65
CA ASN A 547 44.93 10.80 28.77
C ASN A 547 46.18 10.21 29.46
N PRO A 548 47.40 10.64 29.06
CA PRO A 548 48.62 10.19 29.72
C PRO A 548 48.54 10.47 31.23
N ALA A 549 49.09 9.55 32.03
CA ALA A 549 49.25 9.80 33.45
C ALA A 549 50.03 11.09 33.65
N ARG A 550 49.50 11.99 34.47
CA ARG A 550 50.19 13.24 34.78
C ARG A 550 51.24 12.97 35.84
N ALA A 551 52.45 13.46 35.58
CA ALA A 551 53.41 13.62 36.66
C ALA A 551 52.80 14.55 37.72
N PRO A 552 53.01 14.26 39.02
CA PRO A 552 52.72 15.25 40.04
C PRO A 552 53.39 16.57 39.66
N THR A 553 52.72 17.69 39.88
CA THR A 553 53.28 19.03 39.64
C THR A 553 53.43 19.76 40.96
N LEU A 554 54.44 20.62 41.06
CA LEU A 554 54.65 21.45 42.23
C LEU A 554 53.56 22.52 42.26
N VAL A 555 52.66 22.44 43.23
CA VAL A 555 51.59 23.44 43.42
C VAL A 555 52.12 24.63 44.20
N SER A 556 52.85 24.37 45.29
CA SER A 556 53.45 25.42 46.11
C SER A 556 54.56 24.88 47.02
N LEU A 557 55.47 25.77 47.41
CA LEU A 557 56.43 25.56 48.50
C LEU A 557 56.00 26.49 49.63
N THR A 558 55.78 26.01 50.85
CA THR A 558 55.55 26.87 52.02
C THR A 558 56.73 26.82 52.97
N PRO A 559 57.20 27.95 53.53
CA PRO A 559 56.64 29.28 53.33
C PRO A 559 57.08 29.85 51.96
N ALA A 560 56.09 30.23 51.14
CA ALA A 560 56.28 30.54 49.73
C ALA A 560 57.00 31.88 49.51
N ASN A 561 57.64 32.00 48.35
CA ASN A 561 58.19 33.22 47.73
C ASN A 561 57.87 34.53 48.48
N GLY A 562 58.88 35.09 49.16
CA GLY A 562 58.82 36.44 49.76
C GLY A 562 58.48 36.50 51.25
N SER A 563 58.31 35.36 51.93
CA SER A 563 58.21 35.33 53.38
C SER A 563 59.61 35.27 54.02
N SER A 564 59.94 36.23 54.89
CA SER A 564 61.19 36.21 55.66
C SER A 564 61.16 35.04 56.65
N LEU A 565 62.05 34.06 56.45
CA LEU A 565 62.30 33.02 57.42
C LEU A 565 63.06 33.64 58.61
N PRO A 566 62.59 33.49 59.86
CA PRO A 566 63.34 33.94 61.03
C PRO A 566 64.63 33.11 61.18
N ASP A 567 65.72 33.73 61.66
CA ASP A 567 66.98 33.04 61.96
C ASP A 567 66.74 31.84 62.91
N GLY A 568 67.04 30.62 62.47
CA GLY A 568 66.88 29.41 63.27
C GLY A 568 66.43 28.17 62.48
N ASN A 569 65.93 27.16 63.22
CA ASN A 569 65.41 25.91 62.67
C ASN A 569 64.13 26.16 61.85
N ILE A 570 64.22 25.96 60.54
CA ILE A 570 63.14 26.21 59.58
C ILE A 570 62.38 24.92 59.27
N THR A 571 61.06 25.05 59.10
CA THR A 571 60.18 24.02 58.50
C THR A 571 59.60 24.54 57.20
N PHE A 572 59.67 23.75 56.14
CA PHE A 572 59.01 24.02 54.87
C PHE A 572 58.27 22.78 54.32
N LYS A 573 57.24 23.00 53.50
CA LYS A 573 56.46 21.95 52.85
C LYS A 573 56.43 22.14 51.34
N ILE A 574 56.60 21.05 50.61
CA ILE A 574 56.48 21.00 49.16
C ILE A 574 55.14 20.32 48.87
N HIS A 575 54.19 21.07 48.31
CA HIS A 575 52.86 20.59 47.96
C HIS A 575 52.80 20.21 46.49
N PHE A 576 52.31 19.01 46.24
CA PHE A 576 52.10 18.46 44.90
C PHE A 576 50.63 18.48 44.51
N SER A 577 50.35 18.40 43.22
CA SER A 577 48.99 18.45 42.65
C SER A 577 48.09 17.30 43.06
N GLU A 578 48.66 16.22 43.59
CA GLU A 578 47.97 14.98 43.94
C GLU A 578 48.71 14.23 45.05
N LYS A 579 48.14 13.11 45.52
CA LYS A 579 48.82 12.23 46.49
C LYS A 579 50.00 11.55 45.83
N ILE A 580 51.12 11.49 46.55
CA ILE A 580 52.38 11.01 46.01
C ILE A 580 52.95 9.85 46.81
N LYS A 581 53.99 9.21 46.28
CA LYS A 581 54.90 8.30 46.97
C LYS A 581 56.32 8.85 46.85
N VAL A 582 57.18 8.43 47.78
CA VAL A 582 58.61 8.72 47.70
C VAL A 582 59.30 7.59 46.92
N GLY A 583 59.98 7.94 45.84
CA GLY A 583 60.72 7.02 44.98
C GLY A 583 62.20 6.97 45.32
N SER A 584 63.07 7.17 44.32
CA SER A 584 64.54 7.11 44.48
C SER A 584 65.20 8.40 43.99
N GLY A 585 66.28 8.82 44.66
CA GLY A 585 67.01 10.05 44.31
C GLY A 585 67.28 10.94 45.51
N GLU A 586 67.56 12.22 45.25
CA GLU A 586 67.93 13.18 46.30
C GLU A 586 67.14 14.48 46.23
N VAL A 587 66.81 15.05 47.40
CA VAL A 587 66.41 16.44 47.55
C VAL A 587 67.62 17.22 48.03
N LEU A 588 68.01 18.25 47.27
CA LEU A 588 69.13 19.12 47.60
C LEU A 588 68.62 20.53 47.87
N ILE A 589 69.04 21.09 48.99
CA ILE A 589 68.86 22.52 49.28
C ILE A 589 70.17 23.21 48.90
N LYS A 590 70.09 24.15 47.97
CA LYS A 590 71.25 24.86 47.43
C LYS A 590 71.15 26.35 47.72
N ARG A 591 72.27 26.97 48.06
CA ARG A 591 72.36 28.42 48.19
C ARG A 591 72.33 29.04 46.79
N ALA A 592 71.50 30.06 46.60
CA ALA A 592 71.23 30.62 45.28
C ALA A 592 72.43 31.41 44.70
N SER A 593 73.30 31.95 45.55
CA SER A 593 74.43 32.79 45.11
C SER A 593 75.58 32.02 44.44
N ASP A 594 75.79 30.75 44.82
CA ASP A 594 76.95 29.96 44.40
C ASP A 594 76.62 28.48 44.09
N HIS A 595 75.34 28.11 44.13
CA HIS A 595 74.84 26.75 43.91
C HIS A 595 75.40 25.69 44.89
N HIS A 596 76.01 26.12 45.99
CA HIS A 596 76.58 25.22 46.99
C HIS A 596 75.46 24.41 47.67
N ILE A 597 75.65 23.10 47.77
CA ILE A 597 74.70 22.19 48.43
C ILE A 597 74.85 22.36 49.93
N VAL A 598 73.82 22.90 50.59
CA VAL A 598 73.81 23.17 52.03
C VAL A 598 73.21 22.00 52.80
N GLN A 599 72.26 21.28 52.20
CA GLN A 599 71.64 20.11 52.80
C GLN A 599 71.28 19.08 51.72
N ARG A 600 71.37 17.80 52.09
CA ARG A 600 71.04 16.65 51.24
C ARG A 600 70.08 15.73 51.99
N TYR A 601 69.04 15.28 51.29
CA TYR A 601 68.12 14.25 51.76
C TYR A 601 68.04 13.13 50.73
N ASP A 602 68.25 11.89 51.20
CA ASP A 602 67.97 10.69 50.42
C ASP A 602 66.46 10.42 50.42
N ALA A 603 65.91 10.07 49.26
CA ALA A 603 64.51 9.67 49.10
C ALA A 603 64.09 8.60 50.14
N ALA A 604 64.92 7.60 50.44
CA ALA A 604 64.57 6.56 51.41
C ALA A 604 64.29 7.10 52.83
N ALA A 605 64.87 8.26 53.18
CA ALA A 605 64.68 8.92 54.48
C ALA A 605 63.46 9.86 54.51
N LEU A 606 62.80 10.09 53.38
CA LEU A 606 61.68 11.04 53.26
C LEU A 606 60.29 10.39 53.35
N THR A 607 60.20 9.06 53.43
CA THR A 607 58.93 8.34 53.57
C THR A 607 58.12 8.78 54.80
N THR A 608 58.80 9.07 55.91
CA THR A 608 58.16 9.56 57.16
C THR A 608 57.87 11.06 57.13
N ALA A 609 58.43 11.79 56.17
CA ALA A 609 58.20 13.22 55.95
C ALA A 609 57.03 13.49 54.99
N LEU A 610 56.49 12.44 54.36
CA LEU A 610 55.37 12.51 53.43
C LEU A 610 54.02 12.38 54.15
N GLN A 611 53.13 13.34 53.92
CA GLN A 611 51.74 13.26 54.34
C GLN A 611 50.82 13.69 53.19
N ASP A 612 49.97 12.78 52.71
CA ASP A 612 49.09 12.95 51.55
C ASP A 612 49.83 13.45 50.28
N SER A 613 49.69 14.73 49.96
CA SER A 613 50.27 15.39 48.79
C SER A 613 51.42 16.34 49.13
N ALA A 614 51.98 16.26 50.35
CA ALA A 614 53.01 17.19 50.81
C ALA A 614 54.21 16.52 51.47
N LEU A 615 55.43 16.92 51.06
CA LEU A 615 56.68 16.58 51.74
C LEU A 615 57.05 17.69 52.74
N THR A 616 57.15 17.35 54.02
CA THR A 616 57.47 18.30 55.10
C THR A 616 58.91 18.13 55.58
N PHE A 617 59.71 19.17 55.47
CA PHE A 617 61.09 19.19 55.97
C PHE A 617 61.14 20.11 57.19
N SER A 618 61.66 19.62 58.31
CA SER A 618 61.69 20.37 59.58
C SER A 618 63.09 20.45 60.16
N SER A 619 63.29 21.44 61.04
CA SER A 619 64.53 21.60 61.82
C SER A 619 65.79 21.83 60.97
N ILE A 620 65.68 22.61 59.89
CA ILE A 620 66.79 22.92 59.01
C ILE A 620 67.43 24.23 59.45
N ASN A 621 68.72 24.20 59.76
CA ASN A 621 69.48 25.38 60.13
C ASN A 621 70.09 26.01 58.87
N LEU A 622 69.52 27.13 58.41
CA LEU A 622 70.02 27.90 57.28
C LEU A 622 70.37 29.32 57.74
N ALA A 623 71.47 29.86 57.22
CA ALA A 623 71.81 31.27 57.41
C ALA A 623 70.88 32.18 56.59
N SER A 624 70.80 33.47 56.92
CA SER A 624 70.05 34.45 56.12
C SER A 624 70.63 34.62 54.71
N ALA A 625 70.09 33.89 53.73
CA ALA A 625 70.43 33.95 52.32
C ALA A 625 69.25 33.44 51.45
N ALA A 626 69.37 33.60 50.13
CA ALA A 626 68.43 33.00 49.18
C ALA A 626 68.81 31.52 48.92
N TYR A 627 67.82 30.64 48.93
CA TYR A 627 67.98 29.20 48.68
C TYR A 627 66.95 28.72 47.68
N TYR A 628 67.28 27.62 47.00
CA TYR A 628 66.34 26.91 46.14
C TYR A 628 66.53 25.40 46.33
N ILE A 629 65.48 24.65 46.00
CA ILE A 629 65.43 23.20 46.17
C ILE A 629 65.51 22.58 44.79
N THR A 630 66.34 21.55 44.64
CA THR A 630 66.35 20.69 43.45
C THR A 630 66.01 19.28 43.85
N MET A 631 65.09 18.68 43.10
CA MET A 631 64.65 17.31 43.27
C MET A 631 65.06 16.50 42.04
N SER A 632 65.71 15.36 42.24
CA SER A 632 65.98 14.44 41.14
C SER A 632 64.66 13.88 40.59
N SER A 633 64.55 13.72 39.26
CA SER A 633 63.43 12.99 38.66
C SER A 633 63.31 11.60 39.28
N GLY A 634 62.08 11.19 39.63
CA GLY A 634 61.80 9.92 40.32
C GLY A 634 61.83 9.95 41.85
N ILE A 635 62.14 11.09 42.48
CA ILE A 635 62.06 11.21 43.95
C ILE A 635 60.64 11.25 44.48
N VAL A 636 59.74 11.83 43.70
CA VAL A 636 58.31 11.89 43.95
C VAL A 636 57.65 11.22 42.78
N THR A 637 56.78 10.28 43.04
CA THR A 637 55.93 9.66 42.03
C THR A 637 54.47 9.82 42.41
N ASN A 638 53.56 9.77 41.46
CA ASN A 638 52.15 9.56 41.82
C ASN A 638 51.96 8.13 42.40
N LEU A 639 50.75 7.79 42.83
CA LEU A 639 50.46 6.46 43.38
C LEU A 639 50.73 5.30 42.40
N GLU A 640 50.85 5.60 41.11
CA GLU A 640 51.12 4.68 40.01
C GLU A 640 52.58 4.70 39.54
N GLU A 641 53.48 5.30 40.33
CA GLU A 641 54.94 5.31 40.12
C GLU A 641 55.45 6.21 38.96
N HIS A 642 54.61 7.12 38.44
CA HIS A 642 55.05 8.09 37.43
C HIS A 642 55.89 9.22 38.06
N PRO A 643 57.11 9.51 37.57
CA PRO A 643 58.03 10.45 38.19
C PRO A 643 57.59 11.90 38.05
N PHE A 644 57.79 12.67 39.11
CA PHE A 644 57.73 14.14 39.12
C PHE A 644 58.69 14.69 38.07
N ALA A 645 58.17 15.55 37.19
CA ALA A 645 58.99 16.32 36.27
C ALA A 645 59.65 17.46 37.06
N GLY A 646 60.91 17.24 37.43
CA GLY A 646 61.77 18.00 38.34
C GLY A 646 61.62 19.52 38.40
#